data_AF-A0A251XBH7-F1
#
_entry.id   AF-A0A251XBH7-F1
#
_cell.length_a   1.000
_cell.length_b   1.000
_cell.length_c   1.000
_cell.angle_alpha   90.00
_cell.angle_beta   90.00
_cell.angle_gamma   90.00
#
_symmetry.space_group_name_H-M   'P 1'
#
loop_
_entity.id
_entity.type
_entity.pdbx_description
1 polymer ?
#
loop_
_entity_poly.entity_id
_entity_poly.type
_entity_poly.pdbx_seq_one_letter_code
_entity_poly.pdbx_strand_id
1 'polypeptide(L)'
;MTTPSFFAIGGAVMADAKSYVVRKSDQILYDNLRAGEYCHVLTSRQMGKTSVAKRVVDLLRHDGLTVVFMDLNRIGTNAGQLKAEEWYDFLMVQIGRETGLQREVEDFWYQDETLLFIPRLHALFELLLLPRLGELVIFIDEIDLVKSFPFSTDDFFLGIRSIYNARDEKPIFQQLRFCFLGATLSIDLIKNKEISPFNVGKIIILEDFNLKEMELFKTVFSGEDKEKDEALKRVFYWTNGQPFLTQLLCKEIVENGEYSIKEIDAICQRLFFCADCRETNHNLSGLIMFLEGVSQADEEIKSGMLDLYGRVLRGKTIKHDEFNPHIPRLRLMGLVKLNQNGVLQVRNRIYARAFNSRWIWLNLPGAEKRRQEAARRRGFWQAFAASSVVVTITGGLAIWGWTAEQEAVKQRDIASQQKEIALEAIHTLTYQLVDGLKNIPRTQPIVEKTLQGNVALLERIYALDSEKPEALREKASNLSRTGDMWLRFGKIDEAVVAFQQYLEIAERLAASDPTDAQAQRDLSVSYEKIGNVQLRLGNANDALRAYQQTHDILKRLAASDPTDAQAQRDLSISYNKIGDVQLRLGQAQDALQAYQQSLEIRQRLAASDPTDAQAQRDLSISHERIGDVQLRLGNANDALRAYQQSLEIRQRLAASDPTDAQAQSDLAWGYTKIGDVQLRLGNANDALRTYQQDFEISERLAASDPTDAQAQRDLSISYNKIGDVQLRLGNANDALRAYQQSLEICERLAASDPTDAQAQSDLSNTLNSLGFTIIDREMKDHYTEAHGLLKRALELEPDSPYIVDSMGWLFYRMGKYPEALEYLQRAMELVEKTNLAEQDPYAAAENALHLGEVLWAMDRREEAKQIWGNAVKQFPDDVRLKEAIKRL
;
A
#
# COMPACT_ATOMS: atom_id res chain seq x y z
N MET A 1 -55.35 3.41 4.48
CA MET A 1 -54.63 2.24 5.00
C MET A 1 -54.42 1.28 3.85
N THR A 2 -53.27 1.35 3.20
CA THR A 2 -52.89 0.47 2.09
C THR A 2 -52.59 -0.92 2.65
N THR A 3 -53.25 -1.95 2.12
CA THR A 3 -52.89 -3.36 2.37
C THR A 3 -51.39 -3.55 2.11
N PRO A 4 -50.64 -4.22 3.01
CA PRO A 4 -49.24 -4.50 2.76
C PRO A 4 -49.11 -5.26 1.44
N SER A 5 -48.34 -4.72 0.50
CA SER A 5 -48.02 -5.37 -0.78
C SER A 5 -47.46 -6.76 -0.47
N PHE A 6 -48.06 -7.81 -1.06
CA PHE A 6 -47.56 -9.18 -0.93
C PHE A 6 -46.07 -9.26 -1.31
N PHE A 7 -45.65 -8.50 -2.34
CA PHE A 7 -44.27 -8.46 -2.82
C PHE A 7 -43.44 -7.38 -2.14
N ALA A 8 -42.20 -7.72 -1.79
CA ALA A 8 -41.17 -6.80 -1.34
C ALA A 8 -40.03 -6.76 -2.38
N ILE A 9 -39.86 -5.62 -3.05
CA ILE A 9 -38.85 -5.42 -4.10
C ILE A 9 -37.85 -4.38 -3.63
N GLY A 10 -36.55 -4.66 -3.78
CA GLY A 10 -35.48 -3.71 -3.50
C GLY A 10 -34.92 -3.77 -2.07
N GLY A 11 -35.22 -4.84 -1.30
CA GLY A 11 -34.68 -5.05 0.04
C GLY A 11 -34.91 -6.48 0.55
N ALA A 12 -34.51 -6.75 1.80
CA ALA A 12 -34.74 -8.05 2.43
C ALA A 12 -36.24 -8.32 2.63
N VAL A 13 -36.68 -9.52 2.25
CA VAL A 13 -38.04 -9.99 2.52
C VAL A 13 -38.08 -10.49 3.96
N MET A 14 -38.99 -9.96 4.77
CA MET A 14 -39.12 -10.37 6.17
C MET A 14 -39.55 -11.83 6.27
N ALA A 15 -39.14 -12.52 7.34
CA ALA A 15 -39.36 -13.96 7.51
C ALA A 15 -40.85 -14.34 7.60
N ASP A 16 -41.68 -13.42 8.11
CA ASP A 16 -43.13 -13.55 8.26
C ASP A 16 -43.92 -13.05 7.04
N ALA A 17 -43.23 -12.50 6.03
CA ALA A 17 -43.88 -12.02 4.83
C ALA A 17 -44.52 -13.17 4.05
N LYS A 18 -45.76 -12.99 3.61
CA LYS A 18 -46.50 -13.99 2.84
C LYS A 18 -45.84 -14.37 1.51
N SER A 19 -44.93 -13.54 1.00
CA SER A 19 -44.13 -13.79 -0.20
C SER A 19 -42.81 -14.51 0.04
N TYR A 20 -42.45 -14.78 1.30
CA TYR A 20 -41.19 -15.45 1.61
C TYR A 20 -41.24 -16.92 1.16
N VAL A 21 -40.36 -17.28 0.22
CA VAL A 21 -40.21 -18.65 -0.27
C VAL A 21 -39.14 -19.36 0.56
N VAL A 22 -39.55 -20.38 1.32
CA VAL A 22 -38.66 -21.24 2.09
C VAL A 22 -37.81 -22.08 1.15
N ARG A 23 -36.48 -21.95 1.22
CA ARG A 23 -35.55 -22.74 0.42
C ARG A 23 -34.84 -23.79 1.27
N LYS A 24 -34.24 -24.76 0.59
CA LYS A 24 -33.34 -25.74 1.23
C LYS A 24 -32.18 -25.05 1.96
N SER A 25 -31.65 -23.96 1.40
CA SER A 25 -30.53 -23.21 1.98
C SER A 25 -30.85 -22.61 3.35
N ASP A 26 -32.12 -22.30 3.65
CA ASP A 26 -32.55 -21.81 4.96
C ASP A 26 -32.23 -22.85 6.05
N GLN A 27 -32.63 -24.10 5.82
CA GLN A 27 -32.40 -25.20 6.75
C GLN A 27 -30.91 -25.54 6.84
N ILE A 28 -30.20 -25.57 5.71
CA ILE A 28 -28.76 -25.85 5.70
C ILE A 28 -27.99 -24.79 6.52
N LEU A 29 -28.29 -23.51 6.35
CA LEU A 29 -27.64 -22.45 7.11
C LEU A 29 -27.94 -22.59 8.62
N TYR A 30 -29.21 -22.82 8.95
CA TYR A 30 -29.64 -23.03 10.34
C TYR A 30 -28.93 -24.22 11.00
N ASP A 31 -28.93 -25.38 10.35
CA ASP A 31 -28.34 -26.61 10.89
C ASP A 31 -26.82 -26.46 11.12
N ASN A 32 -26.10 -25.82 10.19
CA ASN A 32 -24.66 -25.60 10.34
C ASN A 32 -24.36 -24.63 11.49
N LEU A 33 -25.10 -23.53 11.62
CA LEU A 33 -24.92 -22.59 12.73
C LEU A 33 -25.24 -23.23 14.09
N ARG A 34 -26.27 -24.10 14.15
CA ARG A 34 -26.57 -24.89 15.35
C ARG A 34 -25.51 -25.93 15.67
N ALA A 35 -24.84 -26.47 14.65
CA ALA A 35 -23.71 -27.38 14.83
C ALA A 35 -22.41 -26.68 15.26
N GLY A 36 -22.40 -25.34 15.42
CA GLY A 36 -21.22 -24.58 15.82
C GLY A 36 -20.31 -24.16 14.67
N GLU A 37 -20.71 -24.39 13.42
CA GLU A 37 -19.90 -24.06 12.24
C GLU A 37 -19.97 -22.57 11.91
N TYR A 38 -18.85 -21.99 11.46
CA TYR A 38 -18.87 -20.68 10.80
C TYR A 38 -19.49 -20.84 9.41
N CYS A 39 -20.23 -19.84 8.93
CA CYS A 39 -20.95 -19.93 7.65
C CYS A 39 -20.68 -18.73 6.74
N HIS A 40 -20.55 -18.96 5.44
CA HIS A 40 -20.33 -17.94 4.42
C HIS A 40 -21.43 -18.00 3.36
N VAL A 41 -22.21 -16.93 3.20
CA VAL A 41 -23.22 -16.76 2.16
C VAL A 41 -22.76 -15.72 1.15
N LEU A 42 -21.71 -16.06 0.39
CA LEU A 42 -21.09 -15.20 -0.61
C LEU A 42 -21.62 -15.55 -2.01
N THR A 43 -22.54 -14.74 -2.52
CA THR A 43 -23.21 -14.99 -3.81
C THR A 43 -23.66 -13.70 -4.47
N SER A 44 -24.11 -13.79 -5.73
CA SER A 44 -24.55 -12.64 -6.52
C SER A 44 -25.58 -11.76 -5.80
N ARG A 45 -25.64 -10.49 -6.17
CA ARG A 45 -26.68 -9.57 -5.67
C ARG A 45 -28.07 -10.14 -5.99
N GLN A 46 -29.06 -9.73 -5.19
CA GLN A 46 -30.48 -10.05 -5.41
C GLN A 46 -30.87 -11.54 -5.32
N MET A 47 -30.09 -12.34 -4.58
CA MET A 47 -30.38 -13.75 -4.28
C MET A 47 -31.13 -13.99 -2.97
N GLY A 48 -31.51 -12.92 -2.27
CA GLY A 48 -32.20 -13.01 -0.97
C GLY A 48 -31.28 -13.48 0.16
N LYS A 49 -30.01 -13.05 0.17
CA LYS A 49 -29.04 -13.35 1.24
C LYS A 49 -29.54 -12.89 2.60
N THR A 50 -29.81 -11.60 2.72
CA THR A 50 -30.35 -10.97 3.93
C THR A 50 -31.69 -11.56 4.34
N SER A 51 -32.56 -11.91 3.39
CA SER A 51 -33.86 -12.54 3.69
C SER A 51 -33.67 -13.89 4.40
N VAL A 52 -32.78 -14.75 3.88
CA VAL A 52 -32.46 -16.04 4.49
C VAL A 52 -31.80 -15.85 5.85
N ALA A 53 -30.84 -14.94 5.95
CA ALA A 53 -30.18 -14.65 7.20
C ALA A 53 -31.17 -14.20 8.28
N LYS A 54 -32.05 -13.21 8.00
CA LYS A 54 -33.06 -12.73 8.95
C LYS A 54 -33.99 -13.83 9.43
N ARG A 55 -34.47 -14.70 8.53
CA ARG A 55 -35.29 -15.85 8.92
C ARG A 55 -34.53 -16.82 9.82
N VAL A 56 -33.27 -17.10 9.51
CA VAL A 56 -32.43 -17.97 10.34
C VAL A 56 -32.14 -17.30 11.69
N VAL A 57 -31.94 -15.98 11.73
CA VAL A 57 -31.84 -15.22 12.99
C VAL A 57 -33.09 -15.44 13.85
N ASP A 58 -34.29 -15.32 13.28
CA ASP A 58 -35.55 -15.53 14.01
C ASP A 58 -35.66 -16.96 14.56
N LEU A 59 -35.26 -17.96 13.76
CA LEU A 59 -35.23 -19.37 14.19
C LEU A 59 -34.23 -19.61 15.33
N LEU A 60 -33.01 -19.08 15.22
CA LEU A 60 -31.97 -19.24 16.25
C LEU A 60 -32.36 -18.55 17.56
N ARG A 61 -32.97 -17.36 17.48
CA ARG A 61 -33.51 -16.64 18.66
C ARG A 61 -34.66 -17.40 19.30
N HIS A 62 -35.57 -17.98 18.51
CA HIS A 62 -36.63 -18.84 19.01
C HIS A 62 -36.07 -20.08 19.75
N ASP A 63 -34.95 -20.62 19.27
CA ASP A 63 -34.23 -21.73 19.90
C ASP A 63 -33.37 -21.32 21.12
N GLY A 64 -33.43 -20.06 21.53
CA GLY A 64 -32.80 -19.54 22.75
C GLY A 64 -31.35 -19.10 22.60
N LEU A 65 -30.83 -18.95 21.38
CA LEU A 65 -29.47 -18.45 21.15
C LEU A 65 -29.43 -16.92 21.15
N THR A 66 -28.33 -16.36 21.64
CA THR A 66 -28.04 -14.94 21.49
C THR A 66 -27.56 -14.69 20.06
N VAL A 67 -28.22 -13.76 19.35
CA VAL A 67 -27.90 -13.47 17.95
C VAL A 67 -27.75 -11.98 17.71
N VAL A 68 -26.57 -11.58 17.23
CA VAL A 68 -26.23 -10.23 16.79
C VAL A 68 -26.31 -10.19 15.27
N PHE A 69 -27.00 -9.19 14.72
CA PHE A 69 -27.10 -8.98 13.27
C PHE A 69 -26.60 -7.58 12.91
N MET A 70 -25.47 -7.51 12.21
CA MET A 70 -24.83 -6.26 11.79
C MET A 70 -24.98 -6.05 10.29
N ASP A 71 -25.38 -4.85 9.90
CA ASP A 71 -25.46 -4.40 8.50
C ASP A 71 -24.45 -3.28 8.30
N LEU A 72 -23.41 -3.54 7.50
CA LEU A 72 -22.30 -2.59 7.32
C LEU A 72 -22.69 -1.33 6.55
N ASN A 73 -23.79 -1.33 5.80
CA ASN A 73 -24.27 -0.11 5.15
C ASN A 73 -24.69 0.98 6.16
N ARG A 74 -24.89 0.63 7.44
CA ARG A 74 -25.22 1.59 8.50
C ARG A 74 -24.06 2.54 8.86
N ILE A 75 -22.85 2.27 8.38
CA ILE A 75 -21.68 3.17 8.51
C ILE A 75 -21.90 4.49 7.74
N GLY A 76 -22.78 4.50 6.73
CA GLY A 76 -23.11 5.69 5.96
C GLY A 76 -22.11 6.00 4.84
N THR A 77 -22.29 7.14 4.17
CA THR A 77 -21.53 7.53 2.96
C THR A 77 -20.06 7.86 3.21
N ASN A 78 -19.62 7.92 4.47
CA ASN A 78 -18.25 8.29 4.86
C ASN A 78 -17.31 7.07 4.97
N ALA A 79 -17.73 5.89 4.51
CA ALA A 79 -16.91 4.67 4.53
C ALA A 79 -15.51 4.84 3.90
N GLY A 80 -15.35 5.74 2.92
CA GLY A 80 -14.05 6.04 2.29
C GLY A 80 -13.11 6.95 3.11
N GLN A 81 -13.59 7.51 4.22
CA GLN A 81 -12.82 8.38 5.14
C GLN A 81 -12.68 7.75 6.55
N LEU A 82 -13.24 6.56 6.75
CA LEU A 82 -13.27 5.86 8.03
C LEU A 82 -11.88 5.39 8.43
N LYS A 83 -11.49 5.58 9.70
CA LYS A 83 -10.25 5.02 10.26
C LYS A 83 -10.47 3.60 10.79
N ALA A 84 -9.38 2.83 10.94
CA ALA A 84 -9.46 1.45 11.42
C ALA A 84 -10.06 1.34 12.84
N GLU A 85 -9.70 2.26 13.73
CA GLU A 85 -10.22 2.31 15.11
C GLU A 85 -11.72 2.62 15.14
N GLU A 86 -12.18 3.62 14.38
CA GLU A 86 -13.60 3.98 14.26
C GLU A 86 -14.44 2.80 13.74
N TRP A 87 -13.86 1.99 12.86
CA TRP A 87 -14.48 0.76 12.37
C TRP A 87 -14.60 -0.31 13.46
N TYR A 88 -13.53 -0.55 14.22
CA TYR A 88 -13.56 -1.51 15.32
C TYR A 88 -14.51 -1.07 16.44
N ASP A 89 -14.51 0.22 16.76
CA ASP A 89 -15.45 0.82 17.70
C ASP A 89 -16.89 0.67 17.24
N PHE A 90 -17.17 0.93 15.96
CA PHE A 90 -18.49 0.67 15.39
C PHE A 90 -18.93 -0.78 15.59
N LEU A 91 -18.05 -1.76 15.32
CA LEU A 91 -18.36 -3.17 15.53
C LEU A 91 -18.68 -3.46 17.00
N MET A 92 -17.87 -2.96 17.92
CA MET A 92 -18.05 -3.23 19.36
C MET A 92 -19.31 -2.58 19.91
N VAL A 93 -19.60 -1.33 19.52
CA VAL A 93 -20.84 -0.63 19.88
C VAL A 93 -22.07 -1.39 19.35
N GLN A 94 -22.02 -1.90 18.11
CA GLN A 94 -23.12 -2.71 17.57
C GLN A 94 -23.30 -4.03 18.34
N ILE A 95 -22.20 -4.75 18.64
CA ILE A 95 -22.25 -5.98 19.44
C ILE A 95 -22.81 -5.69 20.84
N GLY A 96 -22.30 -4.68 21.53
CA GLY A 96 -22.76 -4.28 22.85
C GLY A 96 -24.24 -3.89 22.85
N ARG A 97 -24.70 -3.13 21.85
CA ARG A 97 -26.09 -2.71 21.72
C ARG A 97 -27.05 -3.89 21.45
N GLU A 98 -26.71 -4.78 20.54
CA GLU A 98 -27.55 -5.95 20.18
C GLU A 98 -27.57 -7.02 21.28
N THR A 99 -26.51 -7.10 22.10
CA THR A 99 -26.44 -8.02 23.25
C THR A 99 -26.99 -7.42 24.55
N GLY A 100 -27.24 -6.11 24.59
CA GLY A 100 -27.65 -5.40 25.80
C GLY A 100 -26.53 -5.15 26.81
N LEU A 101 -25.27 -5.39 26.42
CA LEU A 101 -24.06 -5.22 27.23
C LEU A 101 -23.23 -4.00 26.79
N GLN A 102 -23.90 -2.95 26.30
CA GLN A 102 -23.21 -1.82 25.66
C GLN A 102 -22.15 -1.20 26.57
N ARG A 103 -22.51 -0.88 27.81
CA ARG A 103 -21.57 -0.25 28.76
C ARG A 103 -20.43 -1.19 29.12
N GLU A 104 -20.71 -2.47 29.40
CA GLU A 104 -19.64 -3.40 29.73
C GLU A 104 -18.68 -3.64 28.57
N VAL A 105 -19.19 -3.70 27.33
CA VAL A 105 -18.37 -3.84 26.13
C VAL A 105 -17.52 -2.60 25.90
N GLU A 106 -18.10 -1.40 26.00
CA GLU A 106 -17.37 -0.13 25.88
C GLU A 106 -16.29 -0.02 26.96
N ASP A 107 -16.65 -0.20 28.23
CA ASP A 107 -15.72 -0.16 29.36
C ASP A 107 -14.57 -1.15 29.15
N PHE A 108 -14.86 -2.41 28.79
CA PHE A 108 -13.83 -3.42 28.54
C PHE A 108 -12.95 -3.07 27.33
N TRP A 109 -13.56 -2.58 26.25
CA TRP A 109 -12.86 -2.30 25.00
C TRP A 109 -11.90 -1.12 25.11
N TYR A 110 -12.24 -0.12 25.94
CA TYR A 110 -11.42 1.07 26.18
C TYR A 110 -10.53 0.96 27.44
N GLN A 111 -10.67 -0.07 28.26
CA GLN A 111 -9.90 -0.21 29.50
C GLN A 111 -8.41 -0.53 29.27
N ASP A 112 -8.07 -1.22 28.19
CA ASP A 112 -6.68 -1.62 27.87
C ASP A 112 -6.33 -1.26 26.42
N GLU A 113 -6.14 0.04 26.19
CA GLU A 113 -5.75 0.57 24.88
C GLU A 113 -4.38 0.08 24.39
N THR A 114 -3.58 -0.55 25.28
CA THR A 114 -2.23 -1.03 24.97
C THR A 114 -2.20 -2.36 24.20
N LEU A 115 -3.30 -3.13 24.22
CA LEU A 115 -3.39 -4.40 23.50
C LEU A 115 -3.75 -4.18 22.02
N LEU A 116 -3.03 -4.85 21.12
CA LEU A 116 -3.37 -4.94 19.69
C LEU A 116 -4.80 -5.51 19.50
N PHE A 117 -5.41 -5.21 18.35
CA PHE A 117 -6.80 -5.56 18.05
C PHE A 117 -7.14 -7.05 18.26
N ILE A 118 -6.32 -7.97 17.73
CA ILE A 118 -6.61 -9.42 17.81
C ILE A 118 -6.62 -9.93 19.26
N PRO A 119 -5.59 -9.68 20.10
CA PRO A 119 -5.63 -9.99 21.53
C PRO A 119 -6.84 -9.39 22.25
N ARG A 120 -7.19 -8.13 21.97
CA ARG A 120 -8.34 -7.47 22.58
C ARG A 120 -9.66 -8.12 22.19
N LEU A 121 -9.82 -8.48 20.92
CA LEU A 121 -10.97 -9.21 20.39
C LEU A 121 -11.11 -10.59 21.06
N HIS A 122 -10.00 -11.32 21.22
CA HIS A 122 -9.98 -12.59 21.94
C HIS A 122 -10.45 -12.41 23.39
N ALA A 123 -9.86 -11.45 24.11
CA ALA A 123 -10.17 -11.20 25.51
C ALA A 123 -11.63 -10.77 25.70
N LEU A 124 -12.17 -9.93 24.81
CA LEU A 124 -13.57 -9.51 24.86
C LEU A 124 -14.54 -10.70 24.75
N PHE A 125 -14.31 -11.59 23.78
CA PHE A 125 -15.15 -12.77 23.64
C PHE A 125 -14.97 -13.77 24.79
N GLU A 126 -13.73 -14.03 25.18
CA GLU A 126 -13.38 -15.04 26.19
C GLU A 126 -13.77 -14.63 27.61
N LEU A 127 -13.50 -13.39 28.00
CA LEU A 127 -13.61 -12.94 29.39
C LEU A 127 -14.93 -12.23 29.67
N LEU A 128 -15.56 -11.60 28.66
CA LEU A 128 -16.79 -10.83 28.84
C LEU A 128 -18.00 -11.48 28.15
N LEU A 129 -18.00 -11.57 26.82
CA LEU A 129 -19.21 -11.87 26.07
C LEU A 129 -19.69 -13.31 26.24
N LEU A 130 -18.83 -14.31 25.99
CA LEU A 130 -19.24 -15.72 26.05
C LEU A 130 -19.59 -16.18 27.48
N PRO A 131 -18.87 -15.79 28.55
CA PRO A 131 -19.28 -16.10 29.93
C PRO A 131 -20.65 -15.53 30.31
N ARG A 132 -21.05 -14.39 29.73
CA ARG A 132 -22.32 -13.72 30.03
C ARG A 132 -23.48 -14.23 29.18
N LEU A 133 -23.23 -14.51 27.92
CA LEU A 133 -24.26 -14.77 26.91
C LEU A 133 -24.41 -16.27 26.55
N GLY A 134 -23.39 -17.08 26.84
CA GLY A 134 -23.33 -18.47 26.38
C GLY A 134 -23.15 -18.56 24.86
N GLU A 135 -24.06 -19.26 24.18
CA GLU A 135 -24.03 -19.38 22.73
C GLU A 135 -24.35 -18.06 22.02
N LEU A 136 -23.39 -17.58 21.22
CA LEU A 136 -23.46 -16.32 20.50
C LEU A 136 -23.27 -16.54 19.00
N VAL A 137 -24.20 -16.05 18.19
CA VAL A 137 -24.11 -16.05 16.73
C VAL A 137 -24.05 -14.61 16.22
N ILE A 138 -23.03 -14.29 15.43
CA ILE A 138 -22.83 -12.96 14.86
C ILE A 138 -22.99 -13.04 13.35
N PHE A 139 -24.01 -12.38 12.82
CA PHE A 139 -24.22 -12.17 11.40
C PHE A 139 -23.64 -10.82 10.98
N ILE A 140 -22.90 -10.82 9.87
CA ILE A 140 -22.31 -9.62 9.27
C ILE A 140 -22.75 -9.55 7.80
N ASP A 141 -23.65 -8.64 7.51
CA ASP A 141 -24.22 -8.40 6.19
C ASP A 141 -23.50 -7.27 5.45
N GLU A 142 -23.53 -7.35 4.12
CA GLU A 142 -22.86 -6.39 3.22
C GLU A 142 -21.35 -6.32 3.48
N ILE A 143 -20.73 -7.49 3.73
CA ILE A 143 -19.29 -7.60 3.97
C ILE A 143 -18.45 -7.10 2.80
N ASP A 144 -19.03 -6.98 1.59
CA ASP A 144 -18.32 -6.39 0.45
C ASP A 144 -18.02 -4.89 0.59
N LEU A 145 -18.62 -4.19 1.56
CA LEU A 145 -18.31 -2.79 1.86
C LEU A 145 -16.87 -2.60 2.35
N VAL A 146 -16.26 -3.60 2.99
CA VAL A 146 -14.88 -3.50 3.51
C VAL A 146 -13.85 -3.22 2.41
N LYS A 147 -14.17 -3.58 1.15
CA LYS A 147 -13.33 -3.28 -0.02
C LYS A 147 -13.20 -1.79 -0.32
N SER A 148 -14.14 -0.99 0.16
CA SER A 148 -14.15 0.46 -0.03
C SER A 148 -13.42 1.23 1.08
N PHE A 149 -12.95 0.54 2.13
CA PHE A 149 -12.29 1.20 3.25
C PHE A 149 -10.85 1.61 2.89
N PRO A 150 -10.38 2.78 3.39
CA PRO A 150 -9.05 3.28 3.09
C PRO A 150 -7.93 2.50 3.80
N PHE A 151 -8.26 1.69 4.82
CA PHE A 151 -7.33 0.85 5.59
C PHE A 151 -7.52 -0.66 5.29
N SER A 152 -6.60 -1.52 5.75
CA SER A 152 -6.72 -2.98 5.60
C SER A 152 -7.63 -3.57 6.67
N THR A 153 -8.59 -4.40 6.29
CA THR A 153 -9.42 -5.18 7.23
C THR A 153 -8.88 -6.60 7.47
N ASP A 154 -7.62 -6.87 7.10
CA ASP A 154 -7.04 -8.21 7.23
C ASP A 154 -7.03 -8.69 8.69
N ASP A 155 -6.67 -7.82 9.64
CA ASP A 155 -6.64 -8.14 11.08
C ASP A 155 -8.02 -8.54 11.64
N PHE A 156 -9.10 -7.97 11.11
CA PHE A 156 -10.47 -8.35 11.46
C PHE A 156 -10.73 -9.83 11.14
N PHE A 157 -10.43 -10.24 9.90
CA PHE A 157 -10.65 -11.62 9.48
C PHE A 157 -9.63 -12.59 10.09
N LEU A 158 -8.39 -12.14 10.30
CA LEU A 158 -7.37 -12.91 11.02
C LEU A 158 -7.75 -13.14 12.47
N GLY A 159 -8.30 -12.14 13.16
CA GLY A 159 -8.82 -12.29 14.52
C GLY A 159 -9.94 -13.32 14.59
N ILE A 160 -10.90 -13.29 13.67
CA ILE A 160 -11.99 -14.28 13.63
C ILE A 160 -11.46 -15.69 13.36
N ARG A 161 -10.49 -15.84 12.44
CA ARG A 161 -9.82 -17.12 12.18
C ARG A 161 -9.03 -17.60 13.41
N SER A 162 -8.33 -16.71 14.09
CA SER A 162 -7.57 -17.00 15.30
C SER A 162 -8.49 -17.54 16.40
N ILE A 163 -9.66 -16.93 16.61
CA ILE A 163 -10.69 -17.44 17.52
C ILE A 163 -11.20 -18.82 17.09
N TYR A 164 -11.42 -19.04 15.79
CA TYR A 164 -11.83 -20.35 15.28
C TYR A 164 -10.80 -21.43 15.58
N ASN A 165 -9.52 -21.17 15.32
CA ASN A 165 -8.43 -22.12 15.58
C ASN A 165 -8.27 -22.39 17.08
N ALA A 166 -8.51 -21.38 17.93
CA ALA A 166 -8.42 -21.52 19.38
C ALA A 166 -9.53 -22.40 19.99
N ARG A 167 -10.53 -22.85 19.23
CA ARG A 167 -11.62 -23.73 19.70
C ARG A 167 -11.15 -25.10 20.20
N ASP A 168 -10.01 -25.58 19.68
CA ASP A 168 -9.42 -26.85 20.10
C ASP A 168 -8.72 -26.72 21.45
N GLU A 169 -8.11 -25.57 21.73
CA GLU A 169 -7.38 -25.28 22.97
C GLU A 169 -8.31 -24.73 24.06
N LYS A 170 -9.28 -23.90 23.68
CA LYS A 170 -10.21 -23.20 24.56
C LYS A 170 -11.66 -23.51 24.17
N PRO A 171 -12.30 -24.50 24.84
CA PRO A 171 -13.65 -24.93 24.52
C PRO A 171 -14.72 -23.83 24.58
N ILE A 172 -14.48 -22.75 25.32
CA ILE A 172 -15.39 -21.61 25.38
C ILE A 172 -15.68 -21.01 24.00
N PHE A 173 -14.70 -20.97 23.09
CA PHE A 173 -14.88 -20.43 21.74
C PHE A 173 -15.75 -21.30 20.83
N GLN A 174 -16.10 -22.53 21.23
CA GLN A 174 -17.07 -23.36 20.50
C GLN A 174 -18.49 -22.76 20.57
N GLN A 175 -18.74 -21.87 21.53
CA GLN A 175 -20.01 -21.17 21.72
C GLN A 175 -20.20 -19.97 20.77
N LEU A 176 -19.13 -19.45 20.17
CA LEU A 176 -19.19 -18.32 19.24
C LEU A 176 -19.31 -18.80 17.80
N ARG A 177 -20.24 -18.27 16.99
CA ARG A 177 -20.35 -18.55 15.54
C ARG A 177 -20.40 -17.27 14.73
N PHE A 178 -19.66 -17.21 13.61
CA PHE A 178 -19.77 -16.11 12.63
C PHE A 178 -20.49 -16.55 11.36
N CYS A 179 -21.36 -15.67 10.85
CA CYS A 179 -21.99 -15.81 9.54
C CYS A 179 -21.76 -14.55 8.69
N PHE A 180 -21.04 -14.69 7.58
CA PHE A 180 -20.75 -13.58 6.66
C PHE A 180 -21.65 -13.62 5.44
N LEU A 181 -22.22 -12.48 5.06
CA LEU A 181 -23.10 -12.33 3.90
C LEU A 181 -22.57 -11.21 3.01
N GLY A 182 -22.49 -11.44 1.69
CA GLY A 182 -22.02 -10.41 0.76
C GLY A 182 -22.09 -10.79 -0.71
N ALA A 183 -21.89 -9.78 -1.56
CA ALA A 183 -21.79 -9.91 -3.01
C ALA A 183 -20.32 -9.77 -3.49
N THR A 184 -19.44 -10.61 -2.94
CA THR A 184 -18.00 -10.60 -3.26
C THR A 184 -17.40 -12.00 -3.28
N LEU A 185 -16.24 -12.16 -3.90
CA LEU A 185 -15.42 -13.36 -3.72
C LEU A 185 -14.64 -13.24 -2.42
N SER A 186 -14.37 -14.37 -1.78
CA SER A 186 -13.57 -14.42 -0.55
C SER A 186 -12.16 -13.83 -0.72
N ILE A 187 -11.56 -14.03 -1.89
CA ILE A 187 -10.23 -13.49 -2.21
C ILE A 187 -10.22 -11.96 -2.36
N ASP A 188 -11.37 -11.35 -2.66
CA ASP A 188 -11.48 -9.91 -2.83
C ASP A 188 -11.72 -9.20 -1.47
N LEU A 189 -11.92 -9.94 -0.36
CA LEU A 189 -12.16 -9.40 0.98
C LEU A 189 -10.88 -9.11 1.78
N ILE A 190 -9.73 -9.57 1.29
CA ILE A 190 -8.42 -9.42 1.94
C ILE A 190 -7.46 -8.66 1.04
N LYS A 191 -6.64 -7.77 1.61
CA LYS A 191 -5.60 -7.04 0.88
C LYS A 191 -4.36 -7.93 0.70
N ASN A 192 -3.95 -8.65 1.74
CA ASN A 192 -2.91 -9.66 1.65
C ASN A 192 -3.47 -11.02 1.17
N LYS A 193 -3.24 -11.34 -0.11
CA LYS A 193 -3.75 -12.56 -0.75
C LYS A 193 -3.03 -13.85 -0.31
N GLU A 194 -1.90 -13.76 0.40
CA GLU A 194 -1.12 -14.92 0.85
C GLU A 194 -1.69 -15.57 2.12
N ILE A 195 -2.60 -14.89 2.83
CA ILE A 195 -3.16 -15.34 4.10
C ILE A 195 -4.69 -15.38 3.99
N SER A 196 -5.28 -16.47 3.44
CA SER A 196 -6.74 -16.57 3.30
C SER A 196 -7.42 -16.98 4.63
N PRO A 197 -8.25 -16.12 5.25
CA PRO A 197 -8.99 -16.44 6.47
C PRO A 197 -10.31 -17.15 6.19
N PHE A 198 -10.74 -17.25 4.92
CA PHE A 198 -12.02 -17.86 4.52
C PHE A 198 -11.94 -19.37 4.29
N ASN A 199 -10.82 -20.01 4.62
CA ASN A 199 -10.67 -21.46 4.58
C ASN A 199 -11.34 -22.15 5.80
N VAL A 200 -11.83 -21.38 6.78
CA VAL A 200 -12.57 -21.89 7.94
C VAL A 200 -14.08 -21.68 7.77
N GLY A 201 -14.89 -22.66 8.16
CA GLY A 201 -16.36 -22.63 8.03
C GLY A 201 -16.92 -23.26 6.75
N LYS A 202 -18.23 -23.12 6.54
CA LYS A 202 -19.02 -23.76 5.48
C LYS A 202 -19.58 -22.72 4.51
N ILE A 203 -19.40 -22.97 3.21
CA ILE A 203 -20.00 -22.13 2.16
C ILE A 203 -21.44 -22.57 1.94
N ILE A 204 -22.38 -21.65 2.09
CA ILE A 204 -23.81 -21.87 1.89
C ILE A 204 -24.20 -21.35 0.52
N ILE A 205 -24.56 -22.26 -0.38
CA ILE A 205 -24.99 -21.94 -1.73
C ILE A 205 -26.48 -21.58 -1.71
N LEU A 206 -26.82 -20.39 -2.22
CA LEU A 206 -28.21 -20.00 -2.48
C LEU A 206 -28.63 -20.38 -3.88
N GLU A 207 -29.58 -21.30 -3.97
CA GLU A 207 -30.16 -21.75 -5.24
C GLU A 207 -31.26 -20.80 -5.73
N ASP A 208 -31.47 -20.79 -7.05
CA ASP A 208 -32.66 -20.18 -7.67
C ASP A 208 -33.90 -21.00 -7.31
N PHE A 209 -35.08 -20.38 -7.31
CA PHE A 209 -36.32 -21.09 -7.04
C PHE A 209 -36.58 -22.18 -8.09
N ASN A 210 -37.01 -23.35 -7.65
CA ASN A 210 -37.60 -24.33 -8.55
C ASN A 210 -39.12 -24.08 -8.72
N LEU A 211 -39.73 -24.73 -9.70
CA LEU A 211 -41.16 -24.56 -9.97
C LEU A 211 -42.06 -24.88 -8.77
N LYS A 212 -41.69 -25.88 -7.94
CA LYS A 212 -42.44 -26.26 -6.75
C LYS A 212 -42.36 -25.18 -5.66
N GLU A 213 -41.20 -24.55 -5.49
CA GLU A 213 -41.02 -23.44 -4.55
C GLU A 213 -41.80 -22.19 -5.00
N MET A 214 -41.93 -21.98 -6.32
CA MET A 214 -42.71 -20.88 -6.89
C MET A 214 -44.23 -21.04 -6.75
N GLU A 215 -44.73 -22.21 -6.38
CA GLU A 215 -46.16 -22.47 -6.18
C GLU A 215 -46.82 -21.47 -5.22
N LEU A 216 -46.08 -20.95 -4.25
CA LEU A 216 -46.55 -19.92 -3.32
C LEU A 216 -47.11 -18.69 -4.06
N PHE A 217 -46.51 -18.32 -5.19
CA PHE A 217 -46.93 -17.17 -6.00
C PHE A 217 -48.25 -17.40 -6.75
N LYS A 218 -48.75 -18.64 -6.86
CA LYS A 218 -50.07 -18.88 -7.47
C LYS A 218 -51.19 -18.22 -6.66
N THR A 219 -51.01 -18.07 -5.36
CA THR A 219 -52.01 -17.51 -4.46
C THR A 219 -52.34 -16.05 -4.74
N VAL A 220 -51.47 -15.33 -5.47
CA VAL A 220 -51.68 -13.93 -5.83
C VAL A 220 -52.31 -13.72 -7.20
N PHE A 221 -52.38 -14.76 -8.03
CA PHE A 221 -53.05 -14.68 -9.32
C PHE A 221 -54.54 -15.02 -9.16
N SER A 222 -55.40 -14.24 -9.82
CA SER A 222 -56.83 -14.56 -9.95
C SER A 222 -57.05 -15.70 -10.97
N GLY A 223 -58.30 -16.11 -11.24
CA GLY A 223 -58.64 -17.10 -12.28
C GLY A 223 -58.55 -18.59 -11.92
N GLU A 224 -58.59 -19.46 -12.94
CA GLU A 224 -58.57 -20.92 -12.79
C GLU A 224 -57.16 -21.46 -12.55
N ASP A 225 -57.01 -22.58 -11.82
CA ASP A 225 -55.71 -23.14 -11.47
C ASP A 225 -54.83 -23.46 -12.69
N LYS A 226 -55.44 -23.90 -13.80
CA LYS A 226 -54.71 -24.15 -15.05
C LYS A 226 -54.06 -22.88 -15.61
N GLU A 227 -54.74 -21.75 -15.55
CA GLU A 227 -54.22 -20.46 -16.05
C GLU A 227 -53.09 -19.95 -15.15
N LYS A 228 -53.22 -20.12 -13.83
CA LYS A 228 -52.17 -19.80 -12.86
C LYS A 228 -50.92 -20.64 -13.06
N ASP A 229 -51.08 -21.93 -13.36
CA ASP A 229 -49.99 -22.85 -13.69
C ASP A 229 -49.24 -22.42 -14.95
N GLU A 230 -49.98 -22.04 -16.00
CA GLU A 230 -49.41 -21.57 -17.25
C GLU A 230 -48.67 -20.24 -17.07
N ALA A 231 -49.23 -19.32 -16.29
CA ALA A 231 -48.60 -18.06 -15.92
C ALA A 231 -47.30 -18.28 -15.14
N LEU A 232 -47.31 -19.13 -14.11
CA LEU A 232 -46.14 -19.45 -13.31
C LEU A 232 -45.04 -20.13 -14.14
N LYS A 233 -45.41 -21.06 -15.02
CA LYS A 233 -44.48 -21.67 -15.99
C LYS A 233 -43.90 -20.63 -16.95
N ARG A 234 -44.67 -19.62 -17.34
CA ARG A 234 -44.19 -18.53 -18.21
C ARG A 234 -43.27 -17.55 -17.47
N VAL A 235 -43.54 -17.25 -16.21
CA VAL A 235 -42.61 -16.51 -15.33
C VAL A 235 -41.31 -17.29 -15.17
N PHE A 236 -41.38 -18.59 -14.88
CA PHE A 236 -40.20 -19.44 -14.78
C PHE A 236 -39.43 -19.54 -16.10
N TYR A 237 -40.13 -19.58 -17.24
CA TYR A 237 -39.50 -19.53 -18.57
C TYR A 237 -38.60 -18.29 -18.72
N TRP A 238 -39.05 -17.11 -18.29
CA TRP A 238 -38.26 -15.89 -18.41
C TRP A 238 -37.14 -15.78 -17.37
N THR A 239 -37.47 -16.06 -16.11
CA THR A 239 -36.61 -15.77 -14.95
C THR A 239 -35.72 -16.94 -14.52
N ASN A 240 -36.07 -18.16 -14.92
CA ASN A 240 -35.45 -19.41 -14.48
C ASN A 240 -35.32 -19.52 -12.95
N GLY A 241 -36.31 -18.96 -12.24
CA GLY A 241 -36.39 -18.97 -10.78
C GLY A 241 -35.47 -17.99 -10.05
N GLN A 242 -34.78 -17.09 -10.76
CA GLN A 242 -33.93 -16.10 -10.08
C GLN A 242 -34.80 -15.27 -9.11
N PRO A 243 -34.48 -15.22 -7.80
CA PRO A 243 -35.45 -14.80 -6.78
C PRO A 243 -36.04 -13.40 -6.99
N PHE A 244 -35.20 -12.41 -7.27
CA PHE A 244 -35.64 -11.02 -7.45
C PHE A 244 -36.49 -10.82 -8.72
N LEU A 245 -36.03 -11.32 -9.87
CA LEU A 245 -36.75 -11.23 -11.14
C LEU A 245 -38.08 -11.96 -11.07
N THR A 246 -38.11 -13.09 -10.37
CA THR A 246 -39.35 -13.86 -10.17
C THR A 246 -40.38 -13.02 -9.41
N GLN A 247 -39.99 -12.43 -8.27
CA GLN A 247 -40.89 -11.56 -7.50
C GLN A 247 -41.25 -10.28 -8.24
N LEU A 248 -40.30 -9.64 -8.92
CA LEU A 248 -40.53 -8.44 -9.72
C LEU A 248 -41.55 -8.70 -10.82
N LEU A 249 -41.37 -9.78 -11.59
CA LEU A 249 -42.29 -10.10 -12.68
C LEU A 249 -43.67 -10.50 -12.12
N CYS A 250 -43.74 -11.29 -11.05
CA CYS A 250 -45.03 -11.63 -10.43
C CYS A 250 -45.77 -10.38 -9.91
N LYS A 251 -45.06 -9.44 -9.29
CA LYS A 251 -45.64 -8.17 -8.83
C LYS A 251 -46.23 -7.38 -9.99
N GLU A 252 -45.45 -7.17 -11.04
CA GLU A 252 -45.85 -6.39 -12.22
C GLU A 252 -47.02 -7.05 -12.95
N ILE A 253 -47.09 -8.38 -12.96
CA ILE A 253 -48.23 -9.14 -13.48
C ILE A 253 -49.49 -8.86 -12.65
N VAL A 254 -49.40 -8.91 -11.32
CA VAL A 254 -50.54 -8.64 -10.42
C VAL A 254 -51.00 -7.19 -10.54
N GLU A 255 -50.08 -6.24 -10.66
CA GLU A 255 -50.41 -4.81 -10.85
C GLU A 255 -51.01 -4.52 -12.23
N ASN A 256 -50.65 -5.29 -13.26
CA ASN A 256 -51.23 -5.19 -14.59
C ASN A 256 -52.68 -5.73 -14.66
N GLY A 257 -53.06 -6.66 -13.78
CA GLY A 257 -54.40 -7.23 -13.66
C GLY A 257 -54.74 -8.34 -14.67
N GLU A 258 -54.07 -8.40 -15.82
CA GLU A 258 -54.15 -9.50 -16.80
C GLU A 258 -52.80 -10.23 -16.93
N TYR A 259 -52.83 -11.57 -17.05
CA TYR A 259 -51.65 -12.44 -16.97
C TYR A 259 -51.61 -13.58 -18.00
N SER A 260 -52.25 -13.41 -19.16
CA SER A 260 -52.09 -14.32 -20.30
C SER A 260 -50.61 -14.44 -20.70
N ILE A 261 -50.22 -15.53 -21.36
CA ILE A 261 -48.84 -15.72 -21.85
C ILE A 261 -48.37 -14.51 -22.68
N LYS A 262 -49.28 -13.89 -23.44
CA LYS A 262 -49.00 -12.72 -24.26
C LYS A 262 -48.78 -11.46 -23.42
N GLU A 263 -49.57 -11.23 -22.36
CA GLU A 263 -49.33 -10.10 -21.44
C GLU A 263 -48.02 -10.27 -20.68
N ILE A 264 -47.72 -11.47 -20.17
CA ILE A 264 -46.46 -11.72 -19.46
C ILE A 264 -45.26 -11.40 -20.35
N ASP A 265 -45.32 -11.78 -21.62
CA ASP A 265 -44.29 -11.44 -22.62
C ASP A 265 -44.20 -9.92 -22.87
N ALA A 266 -45.33 -9.23 -22.93
CA ALA A 266 -45.38 -7.78 -23.11
C ALA A 266 -44.83 -7.03 -21.88
N ILE A 267 -45.12 -7.50 -20.67
CA ILE A 267 -44.56 -6.98 -19.42
C ILE A 267 -43.04 -7.17 -19.42
N CYS A 268 -42.55 -8.37 -19.74
CA CYS A 268 -41.11 -8.62 -19.89
C CYS A 268 -40.46 -7.69 -20.93
N GLN A 269 -41.14 -7.45 -22.06
CA GLN A 269 -40.65 -6.55 -23.11
C GLN A 269 -40.53 -5.11 -22.62
N ARG A 270 -41.51 -4.62 -21.86
CA ARG A 270 -41.52 -3.28 -21.26
C ARG A 270 -40.47 -3.11 -20.17
N LEU A 271 -40.28 -4.11 -19.30
CA LEU A 271 -39.40 -4.02 -18.13
C LEU A 271 -37.91 -4.17 -18.46
N PHE A 272 -37.58 -4.99 -19.47
CA PHE A 272 -36.19 -5.42 -19.68
C PHE A 272 -35.62 -5.13 -21.07
N PHE A 273 -36.46 -4.85 -22.07
CA PHE A 273 -36.03 -4.81 -23.48
C PHE A 273 -36.40 -3.52 -24.22
N CYS A 274 -36.80 -2.45 -23.51
CA CYS A 274 -36.87 -1.10 -24.05
C CYS A 274 -35.46 -0.53 -24.32
N ALA A 275 -35.37 0.57 -25.09
CA ALA A 275 -34.08 1.15 -25.51
C ALA A 275 -33.17 1.47 -24.31
N ASP A 276 -33.74 2.06 -23.26
CA ASP A 276 -33.01 2.57 -22.10
C ASP A 276 -33.13 1.65 -20.87
N CYS A 277 -33.73 0.46 -21.03
CA CYS A 277 -34.00 -0.47 -19.93
C CYS A 277 -32.71 -0.94 -19.24
N ARG A 278 -31.57 -0.95 -19.96
CA ARG A 278 -30.27 -1.32 -19.37
C ARG A 278 -29.78 -0.29 -18.33
N GLU A 279 -30.12 0.97 -18.51
CA GLU A 279 -29.69 2.08 -17.65
C GLU A 279 -30.75 2.37 -16.57
N THR A 280 -32.03 2.25 -16.93
CA THR A 280 -33.16 2.58 -16.06
C THR A 280 -33.62 1.44 -15.15
N ASN A 281 -33.44 0.17 -15.55
CA ASN A 281 -33.78 -0.97 -14.69
C ASN A 281 -32.65 -1.20 -13.68
N HIS A 282 -32.94 -1.01 -12.39
CA HIS A 282 -31.95 -1.10 -11.32
C HIS A 282 -31.19 -2.44 -11.28
N ASN A 283 -31.82 -3.56 -11.63
CA ASN A 283 -31.11 -4.84 -11.71
C ASN A 283 -30.14 -4.89 -12.90
N LEU A 284 -30.58 -4.51 -14.11
CA LEU A 284 -29.72 -4.52 -15.29
C LEU A 284 -28.57 -3.51 -15.17
N SER A 285 -28.87 -2.31 -14.65
CA SER A 285 -27.87 -1.28 -14.39
C SER A 285 -26.86 -1.73 -13.32
N GLY A 286 -27.30 -2.39 -12.25
CA GLY A 286 -26.40 -2.97 -11.25
C GLY A 286 -25.44 -4.03 -11.79
N LEU A 287 -25.86 -4.81 -12.80
CA LEU A 287 -24.98 -5.74 -13.52
C LEU A 287 -23.94 -4.98 -14.36
N ILE A 288 -24.34 -3.89 -15.02
CA ILE A 288 -23.43 -3.05 -15.81
C ILE A 288 -22.41 -2.37 -14.90
N MET A 289 -22.84 -1.76 -13.80
CA MET A 289 -21.95 -1.15 -12.81
C MET A 289 -20.95 -2.14 -12.23
N PHE A 290 -21.35 -3.41 -12.00
CA PHE A 290 -20.41 -4.45 -11.59
C PHE A 290 -19.32 -4.67 -12.64
N LEU A 291 -19.70 -4.76 -13.93
CA LEU A 291 -18.73 -4.94 -15.01
C LEU A 291 -17.83 -3.72 -15.21
N GLU A 292 -18.36 -2.51 -15.05
CA GLU A 292 -17.61 -1.25 -15.10
C GLU A 292 -16.62 -1.14 -13.94
N GLY A 293 -17.02 -1.54 -12.73
CA GLY A 293 -16.11 -1.62 -11.58
C GLY A 293 -14.95 -2.59 -11.81
N VAL A 294 -15.22 -3.76 -12.42
CA VAL A 294 -14.14 -4.68 -12.85
C VAL A 294 -13.25 -4.01 -13.91
N SER A 295 -13.83 -3.26 -14.85
CA SER A 295 -13.08 -2.55 -15.91
C SER A 295 -12.05 -1.55 -15.37
N GLN A 296 -12.38 -0.84 -14.30
CA GLN A 296 -11.49 0.17 -13.70
C GLN A 296 -10.31 -0.47 -12.99
N ALA A 297 -10.48 -1.70 -12.48
CA ALA A 297 -9.42 -2.44 -11.81
C ALA A 297 -8.54 -3.23 -12.78
N ASP A 298 -9.16 -3.86 -13.80
CA ASP A 298 -8.47 -4.74 -14.75
C ASP A 298 -9.31 -4.93 -16.05
N GLU A 299 -8.86 -4.32 -17.14
CA GLU A 299 -9.55 -4.37 -18.44
C GLU A 299 -9.47 -5.77 -19.11
N GLU A 300 -8.43 -6.55 -18.79
CA GLU A 300 -8.22 -7.89 -19.30
C GLU A 300 -9.21 -8.89 -18.66
N ILE A 301 -9.42 -8.79 -17.35
CA ILE A 301 -10.42 -9.60 -16.63
C ILE A 301 -11.83 -9.37 -17.21
N LYS A 302 -12.19 -8.11 -17.50
CA LYS A 302 -13.46 -7.76 -18.16
C LYS A 302 -13.58 -8.42 -19.54
N SER A 303 -12.53 -8.33 -20.35
CA SER A 303 -12.49 -8.94 -21.69
C SER A 303 -12.68 -10.46 -21.62
N GLY A 304 -11.94 -11.13 -20.73
CA GLY A 304 -12.06 -12.57 -20.50
C GLY A 304 -13.44 -12.99 -19.98
N MET A 305 -14.06 -12.20 -19.08
CA MET A 305 -15.43 -12.43 -18.63
C MET A 305 -16.45 -12.33 -19.76
N LEU A 306 -16.32 -11.32 -20.62
CA LEU A 306 -17.21 -11.08 -21.75
C LEU A 306 -17.07 -12.15 -22.85
N ASP A 307 -15.84 -12.59 -23.17
CA ASP A 307 -15.63 -13.72 -24.09
C ASP A 307 -16.23 -15.01 -23.51
N LEU A 308 -15.93 -15.31 -22.24
CA LEU A 308 -16.44 -16.50 -21.56
C LEU A 308 -17.96 -16.52 -21.57
N TYR A 309 -18.61 -15.41 -21.22
CA TYR A 309 -20.06 -15.29 -21.30
C TYR A 309 -20.58 -15.44 -22.73
N GLY A 310 -19.91 -14.87 -23.72
CA GLY A 310 -20.23 -15.04 -25.14
C GLY A 310 -20.15 -16.50 -25.60
N ARG A 311 -19.19 -17.27 -25.08
CA ARG A 311 -19.08 -18.72 -25.34
C ARG A 311 -20.24 -19.49 -24.72
N VAL A 312 -20.62 -19.18 -23.47
CA VAL A 312 -21.79 -19.78 -22.81
C VAL A 312 -23.08 -19.45 -23.57
N LEU A 313 -23.26 -18.21 -24.02
CA LEU A 313 -24.41 -17.77 -24.82
C LEU A 313 -24.54 -18.53 -26.15
N ARG A 314 -23.42 -18.86 -26.79
CA ARG A 314 -23.38 -19.68 -28.01
C ARG A 314 -23.58 -21.18 -27.76
N GLY A 315 -23.84 -21.58 -26.52
CA GLY A 315 -24.06 -22.97 -26.15
C GLY A 315 -22.78 -23.82 -26.05
N LYS A 316 -21.59 -23.19 -25.93
CA LYS A 316 -20.35 -23.95 -25.69
C LYS A 316 -20.38 -24.52 -24.27
N THR A 317 -20.11 -25.81 -24.14
CA THR A 317 -19.95 -26.48 -22.84
C THR A 317 -18.69 -26.00 -22.15
N ILE A 318 -18.86 -25.28 -21.03
CA ILE A 318 -17.76 -24.81 -20.18
C ILE A 318 -18.00 -25.41 -18.80
N LYS A 319 -17.12 -26.33 -18.38
CA LYS A 319 -17.16 -26.89 -17.02
C LYS A 319 -16.64 -25.85 -16.03
N HIS A 320 -17.10 -25.94 -14.79
CA HIS A 320 -16.52 -25.20 -13.69
C HIS A 320 -15.05 -25.57 -13.56
N ASP A 321 -14.22 -24.53 -13.56
CA ASP A 321 -12.79 -24.60 -13.28
C ASP A 321 -12.50 -23.59 -12.17
N GLU A 322 -11.92 -24.06 -11.07
CA GLU A 322 -11.56 -23.22 -9.92
C GLU A 322 -10.33 -22.36 -10.20
N PHE A 323 -9.48 -22.77 -11.15
CA PHE A 323 -8.28 -22.02 -11.54
C PHE A 323 -8.56 -20.94 -12.57
N ASN A 324 -9.76 -20.91 -13.15
CA ASN A 324 -10.15 -19.88 -14.11
C ASN A 324 -10.61 -18.61 -13.36
N PRO A 325 -9.88 -17.48 -13.47
CA PRO A 325 -10.17 -16.27 -12.70
C PRO A 325 -11.47 -15.56 -13.12
N HIS A 326 -12.03 -15.89 -14.29
CA HIS A 326 -13.24 -15.25 -14.82
C HIS A 326 -14.53 -15.97 -14.41
N ILE A 327 -14.50 -17.30 -14.20
CA ILE A 327 -15.70 -18.08 -13.84
C ILE A 327 -16.33 -17.60 -12.52
N PRO A 328 -15.59 -17.48 -11.39
CA PRO A 328 -16.16 -17.01 -10.13
C PRO A 328 -16.73 -15.60 -10.24
N ARG A 329 -16.05 -14.68 -10.94
CA ARG A 329 -16.51 -13.29 -11.14
C ARG A 329 -17.76 -13.22 -12.01
N LEU A 330 -17.86 -14.03 -13.06
CA LEU A 330 -19.06 -14.09 -13.91
C LEU A 330 -20.26 -14.71 -13.18
N ARG A 331 -20.02 -15.68 -12.29
CA ARG A 331 -21.05 -16.22 -11.37
C ARG A 331 -21.49 -15.18 -10.35
N LEU A 332 -20.55 -14.41 -9.79
CA LEU A 332 -20.83 -13.36 -8.82
C LEU A 332 -21.62 -12.20 -9.43
N MET A 333 -21.29 -11.80 -10.67
CA MET A 333 -22.10 -10.87 -11.46
C MET A 333 -23.53 -11.40 -11.60
N GLY A 334 -23.72 -12.72 -11.72
CA GLY A 334 -25.04 -13.36 -11.73
C GLY A 334 -25.60 -13.58 -13.14
N LEU A 335 -24.81 -13.35 -14.20
CA LEU A 335 -25.21 -13.65 -15.59
C LEU A 335 -25.24 -15.15 -15.89
N VAL A 336 -24.46 -15.95 -15.16
CA VAL A 336 -24.36 -17.40 -15.33
C VAL A 336 -24.59 -18.14 -14.01
N LYS A 337 -24.97 -19.41 -14.12
CA LYS A 337 -25.01 -20.36 -13.01
C LYS A 337 -24.45 -21.71 -13.43
N LEU A 338 -24.15 -22.58 -12.47
CA LEU A 338 -23.83 -23.97 -12.74
C LEU A 338 -25.12 -24.79 -12.85
N ASN A 339 -25.14 -25.75 -13.77
CA ASN A 339 -26.14 -26.81 -13.76
C ASN A 339 -25.69 -27.97 -12.83
N GLN A 340 -26.53 -28.99 -12.71
CA GLN A 340 -26.26 -30.17 -11.86
C GLN A 340 -24.96 -30.91 -12.22
N ASN A 341 -24.48 -30.77 -13.46
CA ASN A 341 -23.26 -31.40 -13.96
C ASN A 341 -22.03 -30.48 -13.85
N GLY A 342 -22.14 -29.34 -13.14
CA GLY A 342 -21.05 -28.37 -13.00
C GLY A 342 -20.71 -27.62 -14.27
N VAL A 343 -21.62 -27.53 -15.25
CA VAL A 343 -21.43 -26.76 -16.50
C VAL A 343 -22.07 -25.39 -16.37
N LEU A 344 -21.36 -24.36 -16.83
CA LEU A 344 -21.88 -22.99 -16.90
C LEU A 344 -23.02 -22.90 -17.91
N GLN A 345 -24.11 -22.28 -17.48
CA GLN A 345 -25.25 -21.92 -18.31
C GLN A 345 -25.64 -20.46 -18.05
N VAL A 346 -26.19 -19.80 -19.07
CA VAL A 346 -26.79 -18.47 -18.88
C VAL A 346 -27.91 -18.59 -17.85
N ARG A 347 -27.93 -17.70 -16.86
CA ARG A 347 -28.80 -17.86 -15.70
C ARG A 347 -30.27 -17.87 -16.08
N ASN A 348 -30.69 -16.99 -16.97
CA ASN A 348 -32.06 -16.88 -17.44
C ASN A 348 -32.18 -16.23 -18.83
N ARG A 349 -33.39 -16.26 -19.41
CA ARG A 349 -33.65 -15.76 -20.77
C ARG A 349 -33.63 -14.24 -20.85
N ILE A 350 -34.00 -13.55 -19.76
CA ILE A 350 -33.93 -12.09 -19.68
C ILE A 350 -32.49 -11.62 -19.90
N TYR A 351 -31.54 -12.18 -19.15
CA TYR A 351 -30.12 -11.86 -19.28
C TYR A 351 -29.56 -12.25 -20.64
N ALA A 352 -29.91 -13.43 -21.16
CA ALA A 352 -29.47 -13.85 -22.49
C ALA A 352 -29.84 -12.85 -23.61
N ARG A 353 -31.02 -12.24 -23.50
CA ARG A 353 -31.52 -11.28 -24.47
C ARG A 353 -31.03 -9.86 -24.22
N ALA A 354 -30.99 -9.43 -22.96
CA ALA A 354 -30.51 -8.11 -22.54
C ALA A 354 -29.01 -7.96 -22.80
N PHE A 355 -28.20 -8.98 -22.51
CA PHE A 355 -26.74 -9.00 -22.66
C PHE A 355 -26.31 -9.92 -23.82
N ASN A 356 -26.95 -9.77 -24.96
CA ASN A 356 -26.68 -10.61 -26.13
C ASN A 356 -25.29 -10.37 -26.76
N SER A 357 -24.94 -11.15 -27.80
CA SER A 357 -23.67 -11.03 -28.53
C SER A 357 -23.35 -9.63 -29.05
N ARG A 358 -24.35 -8.82 -29.41
CA ARG A 358 -24.14 -7.43 -29.85
C ARG A 358 -23.69 -6.56 -28.68
N TRP A 359 -24.31 -6.72 -27.51
CA TRP A 359 -23.89 -6.00 -26.31
C TRP A 359 -22.48 -6.39 -25.88
N ILE A 360 -22.14 -7.69 -25.89
CA ILE A 360 -20.78 -8.17 -25.62
C ILE A 360 -19.78 -7.49 -26.56
N TRP A 361 -20.06 -7.49 -27.86
CA TRP A 361 -19.18 -6.91 -28.86
C TRP A 361 -18.94 -5.41 -28.65
N LEU A 362 -19.97 -4.66 -28.20
CA LEU A 362 -19.85 -3.23 -27.89
C LEU A 362 -19.00 -2.93 -26.66
N ASN A 363 -18.83 -3.90 -25.75
CA ASN A 363 -18.16 -3.72 -24.47
C ASN A 363 -16.77 -4.39 -24.40
N LEU A 364 -16.31 -5.02 -25.47
CA LEU A 364 -14.94 -5.57 -25.57
C LEU A 364 -13.93 -4.47 -25.94
N PRO A 365 -12.71 -4.46 -25.36
CA PRO A 365 -11.65 -3.48 -25.66
C PRO A 365 -11.35 -3.41 -27.16
N GLY A 366 -11.25 -2.20 -27.73
CA GLY A 366 -11.02 -1.99 -29.17
C GLY A 366 -12.27 -2.13 -30.07
N ALA A 367 -13.49 -2.15 -29.52
CA ALA A 367 -14.73 -2.19 -30.28
C ALA A 367 -14.85 -1.03 -31.31
N GLU A 368 -14.35 0.16 -31.00
CA GLU A 368 -14.28 1.32 -31.90
C GLU A 368 -13.41 1.05 -33.15
N LYS A 369 -12.22 0.46 -32.94
CA LYS A 369 -11.25 0.09 -33.98
C LYS A 369 -11.81 -1.00 -34.89
N ARG A 370 -12.47 -2.02 -34.31
CA ARG A 370 -13.20 -3.07 -35.05
C ARG A 370 -14.42 -2.53 -35.81
N ARG A 371 -15.08 -1.47 -35.32
CA ARG A 371 -16.22 -0.79 -35.98
C ARG A 371 -15.75 -0.10 -37.27
N GLN A 372 -14.58 0.54 -37.24
CA GLN A 372 -13.94 1.16 -38.41
C GLN A 372 -13.49 0.11 -39.45
N GLU A 373 -12.94 -1.02 -39.01
CA GLU A 373 -12.53 -2.12 -39.90
C GLU A 373 -13.72 -2.85 -40.54
N ALA A 374 -14.80 -3.08 -39.79
CA ALA A 374 -16.02 -3.70 -40.30
C ALA A 374 -16.79 -2.79 -41.28
N ALA A 375 -16.75 -1.46 -41.07
CA ALA A 375 -17.25 -0.48 -42.03
C ALA A 375 -16.42 -0.48 -43.34
N ARG A 376 -15.09 -0.61 -43.22
CA ARG A 376 -14.17 -0.80 -44.36
C ARG A 376 -14.46 -2.08 -45.15
N ARG A 377 -14.72 -3.19 -44.45
CA ARG A 377 -15.09 -4.49 -45.06
C ARG A 377 -16.45 -4.45 -45.78
N ARG A 378 -17.45 -3.72 -45.27
CA ARG A 378 -18.75 -3.56 -45.95
C ARG A 378 -18.64 -2.75 -47.25
N GLY A 379 -17.75 -1.76 -47.31
CA GLY A 379 -17.44 -1.04 -48.55
C GLY A 379 -16.68 -1.91 -49.57
N PHE A 380 -15.87 -2.87 -49.10
CA PHE A 380 -15.11 -3.77 -49.95
C PHE A 380 -15.98 -4.84 -50.65
N TRP A 381 -17.02 -5.36 -49.97
CA TRP A 381 -17.92 -6.39 -50.53
C TRP A 381 -18.93 -5.87 -51.57
N GLN A 382 -19.10 -4.56 -51.70
CA GLN A 382 -19.91 -3.95 -52.77
C GLN A 382 -19.16 -3.86 -54.12
N ALA A 383 -17.83 -4.03 -54.12
CA ALA A 383 -16.99 -3.88 -55.30
C ALA A 383 -16.58 -5.22 -55.95
N PHE A 384 -16.87 -6.37 -55.32
CA PHE A 384 -16.35 -7.68 -55.73
C PHE A 384 -17.33 -8.50 -56.59
N ALA A 385 -18.22 -7.85 -57.33
CA ALA A 385 -19.14 -8.50 -58.27
C ALA A 385 -18.63 -8.38 -59.72
N ALA A 386 -17.42 -8.86 -59.99
CA ALA A 386 -16.95 -9.05 -61.37
C ALA A 386 -15.82 -10.09 -61.45
N SER A 387 -16.08 -11.15 -62.22
CA SER A 387 -15.09 -11.99 -62.92
C SER A 387 -14.56 -13.23 -62.19
N SER A 388 -15.25 -14.36 -62.41
CA SER A 388 -14.78 -15.72 -62.12
C SER A 388 -13.97 -16.28 -63.30
N VAL A 389 -12.99 -17.14 -62.98
CA VAL A 389 -12.40 -18.25 -63.78
C VAL A 389 -10.89 -18.45 -63.49
N VAL A 390 -10.15 -17.43 -63.02
CA VAL A 390 -8.74 -17.63 -62.58
C VAL A 390 -8.62 -18.18 -61.15
N VAL A 391 -9.72 -18.17 -60.38
CA VAL A 391 -9.82 -18.48 -58.94
C VAL A 391 -9.42 -19.92 -58.57
N THR A 392 -9.49 -20.87 -59.49
CA THR A 392 -9.40 -22.30 -59.12
C THR A 392 -7.97 -22.79 -58.88
N ILE A 393 -6.96 -22.15 -59.50
CA ILE A 393 -5.55 -22.56 -59.35
C ILE A 393 -4.83 -21.71 -58.29
N THR A 394 -5.12 -20.41 -58.23
CA THR A 394 -4.65 -19.52 -57.15
C THR A 394 -5.32 -19.84 -55.80
N GLY A 395 -6.55 -20.35 -55.81
CA GLY A 395 -7.26 -20.78 -54.60
C GLY A 395 -6.58 -21.94 -53.87
N GLY A 396 -5.95 -22.88 -54.57
CA GLY A 396 -5.23 -24.00 -53.94
C GLY A 396 -3.98 -23.54 -53.18
N LEU A 397 -3.20 -22.62 -53.77
CA LEU A 397 -2.01 -22.03 -53.14
C LEU A 397 -2.39 -21.03 -52.04
N ALA A 398 -3.49 -20.29 -52.20
CA ALA A 398 -4.03 -19.39 -51.18
C ALA A 398 -4.62 -20.16 -49.99
N ILE A 399 -5.24 -21.32 -50.19
CA ILE A 399 -5.72 -22.19 -49.11
C ILE A 399 -4.54 -22.80 -48.37
N TRP A 400 -3.52 -23.29 -49.07
CA TRP A 400 -2.30 -23.80 -48.42
C TRP A 400 -1.58 -22.71 -47.62
N GLY A 401 -1.41 -21.52 -48.22
CA GLY A 401 -0.87 -20.33 -47.55
C GLY A 401 -1.74 -19.86 -46.36
N TRP A 402 -3.06 -19.88 -46.49
CA TRP A 402 -4.00 -19.55 -45.42
C TRP A 402 -3.99 -20.57 -44.29
N THR A 403 -3.85 -21.87 -44.59
CA THR A 403 -3.70 -22.91 -43.56
C THR A 403 -2.34 -22.84 -42.87
N ALA A 404 -1.28 -22.51 -43.60
CA ALA A 404 0.04 -22.29 -43.03
C ALA A 404 0.08 -21.00 -42.18
N GLU A 405 -0.63 -19.95 -42.60
CA GLU A 405 -0.79 -18.70 -41.86
C GLU A 405 -1.69 -18.88 -40.63
N GLN A 406 -2.78 -19.67 -40.71
CA GLN A 406 -3.62 -20.04 -39.57
C GLN A 406 -2.85 -20.88 -38.55
N GLU A 407 -2.04 -21.84 -38.99
CA GLU A 407 -1.21 -22.64 -38.09
C GLU A 407 -0.07 -21.80 -37.50
N ALA A 408 0.54 -20.90 -38.27
CA ALA A 408 1.53 -19.95 -37.77
C ALA A 408 0.94 -18.93 -36.79
N VAL A 409 -0.28 -18.45 -37.02
CA VAL A 409 -1.02 -17.59 -36.09
C VAL A 409 -1.36 -18.35 -34.82
N LYS A 410 -1.82 -19.60 -34.92
CA LYS A 410 -2.10 -20.43 -33.75
C LYS A 410 -0.84 -20.76 -32.94
N GLN A 411 0.27 -21.05 -33.61
CA GLN A 411 1.57 -21.23 -32.95
C GLN A 411 2.08 -19.92 -32.33
N ARG A 412 1.85 -18.77 -32.98
CA ARG A 412 2.14 -17.44 -32.41
C ARG A 412 1.27 -17.13 -31.19
N ASP A 413 -0.03 -17.41 -31.24
CA ASP A 413 -0.95 -17.18 -30.13
C ASP A 413 -0.58 -18.07 -28.93
N ILE A 414 -0.22 -19.33 -29.18
CA ILE A 414 0.27 -20.24 -28.13
C ILE A 414 1.62 -19.75 -27.57
N ALA A 415 2.55 -19.30 -28.42
CA ALA A 415 3.82 -18.75 -27.98
C ALA A 415 3.65 -17.43 -27.19
N SER A 416 2.71 -16.57 -27.59
CA SER A 416 2.34 -15.35 -26.86
C SER A 416 1.73 -15.67 -25.50
N GLN A 417 0.80 -16.63 -25.42
CA GLN A 417 0.24 -17.09 -24.14
C GLN A 417 1.30 -17.72 -23.23
N GLN A 418 2.21 -18.52 -23.79
CA GLN A 418 3.32 -19.11 -23.02
C GLN A 418 4.29 -18.03 -22.52
N LYS A 419 4.56 -17.01 -23.33
CA LYS A 419 5.37 -15.84 -22.94
C LYS A 419 4.70 -15.09 -21.78
N GLU A 420 3.41 -14.81 -21.88
CA GLU A 420 2.64 -14.07 -20.86
C GLU A 420 2.60 -14.83 -19.52
N ILE A 421 2.31 -16.13 -19.55
CA ILE A 421 2.37 -16.99 -18.35
C ILE A 421 3.78 -17.00 -17.74
N ALA A 422 4.83 -17.06 -18.57
CA ALA A 422 6.20 -17.03 -18.08
C ALA A 422 6.56 -15.69 -17.43
N LEU A 423 6.06 -14.57 -17.97
CA LEU A 423 6.28 -13.24 -17.41
C LEU A 423 5.49 -13.00 -16.12
N GLU A 424 4.25 -13.50 -16.03
CA GLU A 424 3.47 -13.47 -14.80
C GLU A 424 4.13 -14.31 -13.69
N ALA A 425 4.69 -15.48 -14.05
CA ALA A 425 5.48 -16.30 -13.14
C ALA A 425 6.75 -15.56 -12.68
N ILE A 426 7.49 -14.91 -13.59
CA ILE A 426 8.66 -14.09 -13.24
C ILE A 426 8.27 -12.95 -12.29
N HIS A 427 7.18 -12.25 -12.57
CA HIS A 427 6.70 -11.15 -11.73
C HIS A 427 6.37 -11.64 -10.31
N THR A 428 5.60 -12.73 -10.21
CA THR A 428 5.24 -13.39 -8.95
C THR A 428 6.48 -13.83 -8.17
N LEU A 429 7.42 -14.49 -8.83
CA LEU A 429 8.66 -14.97 -8.21
C LEU A 429 9.60 -13.81 -7.82
N THR A 430 9.57 -12.67 -8.51
CA THR A 430 10.44 -11.52 -8.24
C THR A 430 9.91 -10.62 -7.13
N TYR A 431 8.59 -10.58 -6.93
CA TYR A 431 7.96 -9.70 -5.94
C TYR A 431 7.33 -10.46 -4.78
N GLN A 432 6.43 -11.40 -5.02
CA GLN A 432 5.69 -12.06 -3.93
C GLN A 432 6.61 -12.99 -3.14
N LEU A 433 7.31 -13.88 -3.84
CA LEU A 433 8.22 -14.83 -3.18
C LEU A 433 9.42 -14.13 -2.52
N VAL A 434 9.96 -13.12 -3.17
CA VAL A 434 11.16 -12.40 -2.71
C VAL A 434 10.82 -11.46 -1.55
N ASP A 435 9.69 -10.74 -1.59
CA ASP A 435 9.30 -9.83 -0.52
C ASP A 435 8.89 -10.59 0.76
N GLY A 436 8.29 -11.78 0.64
CA GLY A 436 7.99 -12.67 1.77
C GLY A 436 9.22 -13.35 2.38
N LEU A 437 10.31 -13.51 1.61
CA LEU A 437 11.53 -14.20 2.06
C LEU A 437 12.68 -13.26 2.43
N LYS A 438 12.54 -11.95 2.22
CA LYS A 438 13.62 -10.96 2.38
C LYS A 438 14.20 -10.87 3.79
N ASN A 439 13.37 -11.08 4.81
CA ASN A 439 13.76 -10.94 6.22
C ASN A 439 14.22 -12.26 6.85
N ILE A 440 14.40 -13.33 6.06
CA ILE A 440 14.82 -14.64 6.55
C ILE A 440 16.25 -14.91 6.04
N PRO A 441 17.29 -14.76 6.88
CA PRO A 441 18.69 -14.89 6.45
C PRO A 441 19.02 -16.23 5.77
N ARG A 442 18.33 -17.31 6.17
CA ARG A 442 18.54 -18.65 5.60
C ARG A 442 18.00 -18.84 4.19
N THR A 443 17.13 -17.96 3.70
CA THR A 443 16.51 -18.05 2.37
C THR A 443 17.21 -17.18 1.32
N GLN A 444 18.20 -16.38 1.74
CA GLN A 444 18.97 -15.51 0.85
C GLN A 444 19.56 -16.24 -0.38
N PRO A 445 20.18 -17.43 -0.27
CA PRO A 445 20.68 -18.15 -1.44
C PRO A 445 19.58 -18.60 -2.43
N ILE A 446 18.38 -18.86 -1.92
CA ILE A 446 17.22 -19.28 -2.74
C ILE A 446 16.68 -18.08 -3.50
N VAL A 447 16.56 -16.94 -2.83
CA VAL A 447 16.15 -15.67 -3.44
C VAL A 447 17.13 -15.26 -4.54
N GLU A 448 18.44 -15.28 -4.25
CA GLU A 448 19.48 -14.94 -5.24
C GLU A 448 19.39 -15.83 -6.48
N LYS A 449 19.27 -17.15 -6.29
CA LYS A 449 19.14 -18.10 -7.40
C LYS A 449 17.85 -17.90 -8.20
N THR A 450 16.76 -17.49 -7.53
CA THR A 450 15.48 -17.19 -8.18
C THR A 450 15.58 -15.93 -9.03
N LEU A 451 16.14 -14.85 -8.50
CA LEU A 451 16.36 -13.60 -9.24
C LEU A 451 17.29 -13.81 -10.44
N GLN A 452 18.40 -14.55 -10.28
CA GLN A 452 19.30 -14.91 -11.38
C GLN A 452 18.59 -15.76 -12.44
N GLY A 453 17.79 -16.74 -12.01
CA GLY A 453 16.98 -17.58 -12.90
C GLY A 453 15.96 -16.76 -13.71
N ASN A 454 15.34 -15.76 -13.07
CA ASN A 454 14.39 -14.86 -13.70
C ASN A 454 15.05 -13.98 -14.77
N VAL A 455 16.23 -13.41 -14.49
CA VAL A 455 17.01 -12.65 -15.49
C VAL A 455 17.35 -13.52 -16.70
N ALA A 456 17.86 -14.73 -16.47
CA ALA A 456 18.19 -15.67 -17.55
C ALA A 456 16.96 -16.12 -18.35
N LEU A 457 15.80 -16.23 -17.70
CA LEU A 457 14.54 -16.56 -18.37
C LEU A 457 14.03 -15.38 -19.20
N LEU A 458 14.12 -14.14 -18.70
CA LEU A 458 13.83 -12.92 -19.46
C LEU A 458 14.70 -12.84 -20.72
N GLU A 459 16.00 -13.08 -20.61
CA GLU A 459 16.89 -13.11 -21.79
C GLU A 459 16.43 -14.10 -22.85
N ARG A 460 16.00 -15.31 -22.45
CA ARG A 460 15.48 -16.32 -23.37
C ARG A 460 14.14 -15.95 -23.98
N ILE A 461 13.23 -15.40 -23.18
CA ILE A 461 11.90 -14.95 -23.63
C ILE A 461 12.04 -13.90 -24.73
N TYR A 462 12.95 -12.94 -24.55
CA TYR A 462 13.13 -11.83 -25.48
C TYR A 462 14.16 -12.09 -26.59
N ALA A 463 14.79 -13.26 -26.64
CA ALA A 463 15.75 -13.61 -27.69
C ALA A 463 15.11 -13.73 -29.09
N LEU A 464 13.80 -13.99 -29.16
CA LEU A 464 13.06 -14.24 -30.41
C LEU A 464 12.33 -13.00 -30.98
N ASP A 465 12.15 -11.95 -30.17
CA ASP A 465 11.44 -10.69 -30.50
C ASP A 465 12.32 -9.44 -30.28
N SER A 466 13.64 -9.60 -30.36
CA SER A 466 14.68 -8.66 -29.89
C SER A 466 14.71 -7.27 -30.54
N GLU A 467 13.93 -7.04 -31.59
CA GLU A 467 13.82 -5.77 -32.31
C GLU A 467 12.45 -5.09 -32.21
N LYS A 468 11.45 -5.73 -31.60
CA LYS A 468 10.11 -5.11 -31.44
C LYS A 468 10.10 -4.11 -30.27
N PRO A 469 9.67 -2.85 -30.47
CA PRO A 469 9.66 -1.84 -29.41
C PRO A 469 8.87 -2.23 -28.17
N GLU A 470 7.71 -2.89 -28.34
CA GLU A 470 6.86 -3.35 -27.23
C GLU A 470 7.56 -4.41 -26.36
N ALA A 471 8.21 -5.39 -27.00
CA ALA A 471 8.96 -6.44 -26.31
C ALA A 471 10.19 -5.87 -25.58
N LEU A 472 10.85 -4.88 -26.16
CA LEU A 472 11.94 -4.15 -25.52
C LEU A 472 11.46 -3.36 -24.29
N ARG A 473 10.32 -2.66 -24.36
CA ARG A 473 9.75 -1.95 -23.19
C ARG A 473 9.41 -2.90 -22.04
N GLU A 474 8.82 -4.04 -22.37
CA GLU A 474 8.45 -5.05 -21.38
C GLU A 474 9.70 -5.66 -20.71
N LYS A 475 10.74 -5.95 -21.49
CA LYS A 475 12.05 -6.38 -20.97
C LYS A 475 12.68 -5.30 -20.07
N ALA A 476 12.68 -4.05 -20.52
CA ALA A 476 13.22 -2.90 -19.82
C ALA A 476 12.55 -2.70 -18.44
N SER A 477 11.21 -2.74 -18.40
CA SER A 477 10.43 -2.65 -17.16
C SER A 477 10.80 -3.76 -16.18
N ASN A 478 10.90 -5.02 -16.63
CA ASN A 478 11.26 -6.15 -15.77
C ASN A 478 12.70 -6.07 -15.25
N LEU A 479 13.64 -5.58 -16.06
CA LEU A 479 15.03 -5.37 -15.62
C LEU A 479 15.14 -4.26 -14.56
N SER A 480 14.44 -3.14 -14.76
CA SER A 480 14.36 -2.07 -13.75
C SER A 480 13.84 -2.61 -12.41
N ARG A 481 12.75 -3.37 -12.45
CA ARG A 481 12.15 -4.03 -11.29
C ARG A 481 13.08 -5.02 -10.60
N THR A 482 13.80 -5.82 -11.37
CA THR A 482 14.77 -6.79 -10.85
C THR A 482 15.96 -6.09 -10.19
N GLY A 483 16.45 -4.99 -10.77
CA GLY A 483 17.50 -4.16 -10.18
C GLY A 483 17.08 -3.55 -8.84
N ASP A 484 15.83 -3.07 -8.74
CA ASP A 484 15.28 -2.56 -7.48
C ASP A 484 15.24 -3.64 -6.40
N MET A 485 14.92 -4.89 -6.77
CA MET A 485 14.98 -6.01 -5.82
C MET A 485 16.41 -6.32 -5.40
N TRP A 486 17.36 -6.42 -6.33
CA TRP A 486 18.76 -6.65 -5.97
C TRP A 486 19.29 -5.62 -4.98
N LEU A 487 18.94 -4.34 -5.14
CA LEU A 487 19.28 -3.30 -4.17
C LEU A 487 18.70 -3.55 -2.78
N ARG A 488 17.44 -4.01 -2.69
CA ARG A 488 16.81 -4.36 -1.41
C ARG A 488 17.53 -5.51 -0.71
N PHE A 489 18.13 -6.43 -1.45
CA PHE A 489 18.94 -7.54 -0.91
C PHE A 489 20.40 -7.19 -0.63
N GLY A 490 20.79 -5.92 -0.79
CA GLY A 490 22.18 -5.48 -0.61
C GLY A 490 23.12 -5.98 -1.71
N LYS A 491 22.59 -6.51 -2.81
CA LYS A 491 23.32 -7.06 -3.96
C LYS A 491 23.53 -5.98 -5.01
N ILE A 492 24.44 -5.07 -4.67
CA ILE A 492 24.61 -3.83 -5.43
C ILE A 492 25.19 -4.13 -6.82
N ASP A 493 26.11 -5.08 -6.96
CA ASP A 493 26.73 -5.42 -8.25
C ASP A 493 25.72 -6.02 -9.24
N GLU A 494 24.84 -6.90 -8.77
CA GLU A 494 23.76 -7.47 -9.59
C GLU A 494 22.73 -6.42 -9.99
N ALA A 495 22.44 -5.46 -9.10
CA ALA A 495 21.59 -4.32 -9.42
C ALA A 495 22.21 -3.44 -10.51
N VAL A 496 23.51 -3.17 -10.45
CA VAL A 496 24.24 -2.41 -11.50
C VAL A 496 24.02 -3.06 -12.85
N VAL A 497 24.23 -4.38 -12.96
CA VAL A 497 24.08 -5.10 -14.23
C VAL A 497 22.65 -4.98 -14.76
N ALA A 498 21.64 -5.19 -13.92
CA ALA A 498 20.24 -5.09 -14.31
C ALA A 498 19.88 -3.67 -14.80
N PHE A 499 20.34 -2.62 -14.10
CA PHE A 499 20.09 -1.25 -14.51
C PHE A 499 20.87 -0.83 -15.76
N GLN A 500 22.07 -1.37 -15.99
CA GLN A 500 22.83 -1.15 -17.23
C GLN A 500 22.10 -1.75 -18.44
N GLN A 501 21.60 -2.97 -18.30
CA GLN A 501 20.78 -3.60 -19.35
C GLN A 501 19.47 -2.84 -19.59
N TYR A 502 18.84 -2.33 -18.52
CA TYR A 502 17.67 -1.46 -18.64
C TYR A 502 18.00 -0.18 -19.42
N LEU A 503 19.11 0.48 -19.08
CA LEU A 503 19.58 1.69 -19.75
C LEU A 503 19.82 1.47 -21.24
N GLU A 504 20.53 0.41 -21.62
CA GLU A 504 20.82 0.09 -23.04
C GLU A 504 19.52 -0.05 -23.86
N ILE A 505 18.50 -0.69 -23.30
CA ILE A 505 17.20 -0.83 -23.97
C ILE A 505 16.48 0.51 -24.06
N ALA A 506 16.49 1.30 -22.99
CA ALA A 506 15.85 2.62 -22.97
C ALA A 506 16.51 3.58 -23.97
N GLU A 507 17.84 3.56 -24.09
CA GLU A 507 18.60 4.34 -25.09
C GLU A 507 18.19 3.95 -26.52
N ARG A 508 18.10 2.65 -26.80
CA ARG A 508 17.65 2.16 -28.12
C ARG A 508 16.23 2.60 -28.45
N LEU A 509 15.31 2.51 -27.50
CA LEU A 509 13.91 2.91 -27.69
C LEU A 509 13.80 4.42 -27.93
N ALA A 510 14.47 5.23 -27.10
CA ALA A 510 14.49 6.68 -27.21
C ALA A 510 15.18 7.17 -28.50
N ALA A 511 16.21 6.46 -28.99
CA ALA A 511 16.87 6.76 -30.25
C ALA A 511 16.01 6.39 -31.48
N SER A 512 15.19 5.33 -31.36
CA SER A 512 14.31 4.88 -32.44
C SER A 512 13.15 5.85 -32.71
N ASP A 513 12.64 6.51 -31.67
CA ASP A 513 11.67 7.59 -31.77
C ASP A 513 12.00 8.70 -30.75
N PRO A 514 12.79 9.72 -31.13
CA PRO A 514 13.13 10.84 -30.26
C PRO A 514 11.94 11.70 -29.83
N THR A 515 10.78 11.56 -30.49
CA THR A 515 9.56 12.32 -30.18
C THR A 515 8.62 11.59 -29.22
N ASP A 516 8.89 10.31 -28.93
CA ASP A 516 8.13 9.54 -27.97
C ASP A 516 8.47 9.97 -26.54
N ALA A 517 7.57 10.74 -25.94
CA ALA A 517 7.70 11.24 -24.58
C ALA A 517 7.84 10.12 -23.53
N GLN A 518 7.18 8.97 -23.72
CA GLN A 518 7.31 7.83 -22.79
C GLN A 518 8.68 7.19 -22.90
N ALA A 519 9.21 6.99 -24.11
CA ALA A 519 10.56 6.44 -24.29
C ALA A 519 11.64 7.37 -23.71
N GLN A 520 11.47 8.69 -23.85
CA GLN A 520 12.35 9.67 -23.20
C GLN A 520 12.21 9.61 -21.67
N ARG A 521 11.00 9.50 -21.12
CA ARG A 521 10.79 9.32 -19.67
C ARG A 521 11.46 8.04 -19.16
N ASP A 522 11.29 6.91 -19.83
CA ASP A 522 11.91 5.64 -19.46
C ASP A 522 13.45 5.75 -19.46
N LEU A 523 14.04 6.46 -20.44
CA LEU A 523 15.47 6.76 -20.49
C LEU A 523 15.92 7.67 -19.33
N SER A 524 15.12 8.66 -18.94
CA SER A 524 15.45 9.47 -17.76
C SER A 524 15.45 8.63 -16.47
N VAL A 525 14.48 7.73 -16.31
CA VAL A 525 14.39 6.82 -15.16
C VAL A 525 15.57 5.85 -15.12
N SER A 526 16.03 5.33 -16.27
CA SER A 526 17.18 4.42 -16.28
C SER A 526 18.47 5.09 -15.84
N TYR A 527 18.75 6.31 -16.32
CA TYR A 527 19.88 7.10 -15.81
C TYR A 527 19.72 7.43 -14.32
N GLU A 528 18.52 7.76 -13.85
CA GLU A 528 18.29 8.01 -12.43
C GLU A 528 18.63 6.79 -11.57
N LYS A 529 18.20 5.59 -11.99
CA LYS A 529 18.50 4.34 -11.30
C LYS A 529 20.00 4.07 -11.26
N ILE A 530 20.72 4.27 -12.36
CA ILE A 530 22.19 4.20 -12.40
C ILE A 530 22.80 5.19 -11.41
N GLY A 531 22.33 6.44 -11.38
CA GLY A 531 22.81 7.46 -10.44
C GLY A 531 22.60 7.06 -8.98
N ASN A 532 21.41 6.55 -8.64
CA ASN A 532 21.09 6.08 -7.29
C ASN A 532 22.02 4.93 -6.85
N VAL A 533 22.37 4.00 -7.75
CA VAL A 533 23.27 2.88 -7.44
C VAL A 533 24.73 3.32 -7.32
N GLN A 534 25.21 4.17 -8.22
CA GLN A 534 26.57 4.70 -8.13
C GLN A 534 26.79 5.48 -6.84
N LEU A 535 25.78 6.21 -6.35
CA LEU A 535 25.80 6.84 -5.03
C LEU A 535 26.00 5.84 -3.88
N ARG A 536 25.33 4.69 -3.92
CA ARG A 536 25.48 3.64 -2.90
C ARG A 536 26.85 2.98 -2.93
N LEU A 537 27.48 2.90 -4.10
CA LEU A 537 28.86 2.43 -4.28
C LEU A 537 29.91 3.47 -3.87
N GLY A 538 29.50 4.70 -3.50
CA GLY A 538 30.43 5.80 -3.22
C GLY A 538 30.98 6.50 -4.46
N ASN A 539 30.54 6.14 -5.66
CA ASN A 539 30.97 6.70 -6.94
C ASN A 539 30.20 7.99 -7.25
N ALA A 540 30.34 9.01 -6.40
CA ALA A 540 29.55 10.24 -6.48
C ALA A 540 29.70 11.01 -7.82
N ASN A 541 30.88 10.96 -8.45
CA ASN A 541 31.09 11.59 -9.76
C ASN A 541 30.32 10.89 -10.89
N ASP A 542 30.24 9.55 -10.87
CA ASP A 542 29.48 8.82 -11.88
C ASP A 542 27.98 8.99 -11.67
N ALA A 543 27.55 9.07 -10.40
CA ALA A 543 26.18 9.44 -10.06
C ALA A 543 25.81 10.82 -10.57
N LEU A 544 26.70 11.82 -10.42
CA LEU A 544 26.48 13.18 -10.92
C LEU A 544 26.24 13.17 -12.43
N ARG A 545 27.07 12.45 -13.21
CA ARG A 545 26.92 12.36 -14.66
C ARG A 545 25.57 11.73 -15.04
N ALA A 546 25.16 10.66 -14.36
CA ALA A 546 23.88 10.00 -14.62
C ALA A 546 22.68 10.92 -14.31
N TYR A 547 22.72 11.66 -13.19
CA TYR A 547 21.68 12.65 -12.89
C TYR A 547 21.67 13.84 -13.86
N GLN A 548 22.83 14.25 -14.39
CA GLN A 548 22.89 15.26 -15.45
C GLN A 548 22.21 14.76 -16.74
N GLN A 549 22.42 13.49 -17.13
CA GLN A 549 21.68 12.91 -18.26
C GLN A 549 20.17 12.86 -18.02
N THR A 550 19.76 12.47 -16.81
CA THR A 550 18.35 12.50 -16.37
C THR A 550 17.78 13.91 -16.51
N HIS A 551 18.50 14.91 -15.99
CA HIS A 551 18.13 16.31 -16.01
C HIS A 551 17.95 16.85 -17.43
N ASP A 552 18.90 16.58 -18.34
CA ASP A 552 18.85 17.07 -19.72
C ASP A 552 17.63 16.54 -20.49
N ILE A 553 17.19 15.32 -20.19
CA ILE A 553 15.96 14.74 -20.76
C ILE A 553 14.73 15.41 -20.17
N LEU A 554 14.62 15.47 -18.84
CA LEU A 554 13.46 16.07 -18.15
C LEU A 554 13.32 17.56 -18.47
N LYS A 555 14.43 18.28 -18.67
CA LYS A 555 14.42 19.69 -19.08
C LYS A 555 13.81 19.87 -20.46
N ARG A 556 14.14 18.99 -21.42
CA ARG A 556 13.53 19.02 -22.77
C ARG A 556 12.03 18.67 -22.71
N LEU A 557 11.65 17.66 -21.92
CA LEU A 557 10.25 17.29 -21.74
C LEU A 557 9.43 18.43 -21.11
N ALA A 558 9.90 19.01 -20.02
CA ALA A 558 9.26 20.15 -19.36
C ALA A 558 9.21 21.41 -20.25
N ALA A 559 10.16 21.60 -21.17
CA ALA A 559 10.13 22.69 -22.14
C ALA A 559 9.13 22.45 -23.30
N SER A 560 8.88 21.18 -23.66
CA SER A 560 7.90 20.84 -24.71
C SER A 560 6.46 21.08 -24.29
N ASP A 561 6.15 20.93 -23.00
CA ASP A 561 4.87 21.32 -22.40
C ASP A 561 5.10 22.03 -21.06
N PRO A 562 5.22 23.38 -21.06
CA PRO A 562 5.39 24.15 -19.83
C PRO A 562 4.20 24.10 -18.87
N THR A 563 3.04 23.59 -19.32
CA THR A 563 1.82 23.48 -18.50
C THR A 563 1.66 22.10 -17.86
N ASP A 564 2.45 21.11 -18.26
CA ASP A 564 2.50 19.79 -17.62
C ASP A 564 3.15 19.90 -16.22
N ALA A 565 2.31 19.96 -15.19
CA ALA A 565 2.74 20.05 -13.80
C ALA A 565 3.64 18.88 -13.38
N GLN A 566 3.41 17.66 -13.90
CA GLN A 566 4.23 16.50 -13.58
C GLN A 566 5.61 16.61 -14.22
N ALA A 567 5.71 17.03 -15.48
CA ALA A 567 7.00 17.23 -16.13
C ALA A 567 7.83 18.34 -15.46
N GLN A 568 7.19 19.43 -15.03
CA GLN A 568 7.85 20.48 -14.23
C GLN A 568 8.33 19.91 -12.88
N ARG A 569 7.50 19.12 -12.22
CA ARG A 569 7.85 18.49 -10.95
C ARG A 569 9.03 17.54 -11.08
N ASP A 570 9.04 16.67 -12.09
CA ASP A 570 10.16 15.75 -12.37
C ASP A 570 11.46 16.51 -12.62
N LEU A 571 11.40 17.62 -13.37
CA LEU A 571 12.55 18.51 -13.55
C LEU A 571 13.07 19.07 -12.21
N SER A 572 12.19 19.49 -11.30
CA SER A 572 12.60 19.97 -9.97
C SER A 572 13.29 18.87 -9.13
N ILE A 573 12.82 17.62 -9.24
CA ILE A 573 13.41 16.48 -8.53
C ILE A 573 14.82 16.19 -9.06
N SER A 574 15.04 16.31 -10.37
CA SER A 574 16.37 16.13 -10.98
C SER A 574 17.39 17.15 -10.45
N TYR A 575 16.98 18.42 -10.28
CA TYR A 575 17.81 19.44 -9.67
C TYR A 575 18.17 19.10 -8.22
N ASN A 576 17.21 18.61 -7.43
CA ASN A 576 17.49 18.19 -6.05
C ASN A 576 18.51 17.04 -6.00
N LYS A 577 18.37 16.02 -6.85
CA LYS A 577 19.34 14.89 -6.90
C LYS A 577 20.74 15.34 -7.29
N ILE A 578 20.86 16.26 -8.24
CA ILE A 578 22.14 16.88 -8.62
C ILE A 578 22.73 17.62 -7.41
N GLY A 579 21.92 18.45 -6.73
CA GLY A 579 22.34 19.18 -5.54
C GLY A 579 22.81 18.25 -4.41
N ASP A 580 22.09 17.15 -4.16
CA ASP A 580 22.43 16.18 -3.11
C ASP A 580 23.80 15.53 -3.37
N VAL A 581 24.08 15.17 -4.63
CA VAL A 581 25.39 14.62 -5.04
C VAL A 581 26.49 15.67 -4.96
N GLN A 582 26.25 16.89 -5.44
CA GLN A 582 27.22 17.97 -5.37
C GLN A 582 27.60 18.27 -3.91
N LEU A 583 26.63 18.23 -3.00
CA LEU A 583 26.86 18.39 -1.57
C LEU A 583 27.79 17.29 -1.01
N ARG A 584 27.64 16.04 -1.45
CA ARG A 584 28.53 14.93 -1.09
C ARG A 584 29.93 15.07 -1.68
N LEU A 585 30.06 15.73 -2.83
CA LEU A 585 31.33 16.03 -3.49
C LEU A 585 32.03 17.27 -2.91
N GLY A 586 31.48 17.92 -1.87
CA GLY A 586 32.00 19.17 -1.31
C GLY A 586 31.70 20.41 -2.17
N GLN A 587 30.90 20.27 -3.23
CA GLN A 587 30.53 21.34 -4.17
C GLN A 587 29.28 22.10 -3.67
N ALA A 588 29.36 22.66 -2.46
CA ALA A 588 28.22 23.26 -1.79
C ALA A 588 27.63 24.46 -2.56
N GLN A 589 28.46 25.24 -3.26
CA GLN A 589 27.97 26.39 -4.04
C GLN A 589 27.15 25.93 -5.27
N ASP A 590 27.60 24.90 -5.97
CA ASP A 590 26.88 24.33 -7.11
C ASP A 590 25.57 23.68 -6.66
N ALA A 591 25.61 22.97 -5.51
CA ALA A 591 24.42 22.40 -4.90
C ALA A 591 23.37 23.46 -4.56
N LEU A 592 23.78 24.59 -4.00
CA LEU A 592 22.90 25.72 -3.72
C LEU A 592 22.24 26.25 -5.01
N GLN A 593 22.99 26.37 -6.11
CA GLN A 593 22.42 26.79 -7.39
C GLN A 593 21.38 25.79 -7.90
N ALA A 594 21.66 24.48 -7.81
CA ALA A 594 20.71 23.45 -8.21
C ALA A 594 19.41 23.49 -7.38
N TYR A 595 19.51 23.62 -6.05
CA TYR A 595 18.33 23.74 -5.19
C TYR A 595 17.54 25.02 -5.43
N GLN A 596 18.18 26.14 -5.77
CA GLN A 596 17.50 27.38 -6.16
C GLN A 596 16.67 27.19 -7.44
N GLN A 597 17.20 26.49 -8.44
CA GLN A 597 16.45 26.16 -9.66
C GLN A 597 15.25 25.24 -9.38
N SER A 598 15.41 24.26 -8.49
CA SER A 598 14.30 23.43 -8.01
C SER A 598 13.23 24.25 -7.29
N LEU A 599 13.65 25.17 -6.41
CA LEU A 599 12.77 26.06 -5.66
C LEU A 599 11.91 26.92 -6.60
N GLU A 600 12.49 27.54 -7.63
CA GLU A 600 11.77 28.38 -8.59
C GLU A 600 10.63 27.61 -9.30
N ILE A 601 10.85 26.33 -9.62
CA ILE A 601 9.81 25.49 -10.23
C ILE A 601 8.72 25.16 -9.21
N ARG A 602 9.10 24.68 -8.02
CA ARG A 602 8.15 24.27 -6.97
C ARG A 602 7.33 25.44 -6.43
N GLN A 603 7.89 26.64 -6.39
CA GLN A 603 7.16 27.87 -6.06
C GLN A 603 6.06 28.16 -7.08
N ARG A 604 6.35 28.05 -8.38
CA ARG A 604 5.33 28.24 -9.43
C ARG A 604 4.22 27.18 -9.35
N LEU A 605 4.58 25.91 -9.13
CA LEU A 605 3.61 24.82 -8.98
C LEU A 605 2.70 25.04 -7.76
N ALA A 606 3.28 25.29 -6.60
CA ALA A 606 2.54 25.56 -5.36
C ALA A 606 1.69 26.84 -5.42
N ALA A 607 2.09 27.85 -6.22
CA ALA A 607 1.30 29.05 -6.44
C ALA A 607 0.13 28.82 -7.42
N SER A 608 0.27 27.89 -8.37
CA SER A 608 -0.78 27.56 -9.34
C SER A 608 -1.95 26.82 -8.70
N ASP A 609 -1.68 25.98 -7.70
CA ASP A 609 -2.68 25.36 -6.85
C ASP A 609 -2.24 25.43 -5.36
N PRO A 610 -2.67 26.46 -4.62
CA PRO A 610 -2.35 26.60 -3.20
C PRO A 610 -2.95 25.51 -2.30
N THR A 611 -3.92 24.73 -2.79
CA THR A 611 -4.58 23.65 -2.05
C THR A 611 -3.96 22.28 -2.27
N ASP A 612 -3.07 22.16 -3.26
CA ASP A 612 -2.30 20.94 -3.49
C ASP A 612 -1.26 20.72 -2.37
N ALA A 613 -1.61 19.85 -1.43
CA ALA A 613 -0.75 19.48 -0.31
C ALA A 613 0.61 18.91 -0.76
N GLN A 614 0.66 18.18 -1.89
CA GLN A 614 1.91 17.61 -2.39
C GLN A 614 2.82 18.70 -2.97
N ALA A 615 2.27 19.65 -3.73
CA ALA A 615 3.04 20.79 -4.24
C ALA A 615 3.57 21.68 -3.11
N GLN A 616 2.76 21.95 -2.08
CA GLN A 616 3.20 22.67 -0.88
C GLN A 616 4.30 21.91 -0.15
N ARG A 617 4.15 20.60 0.02
CA ARG A 617 5.17 19.77 0.67
C ARG A 617 6.50 19.78 -0.09
N ASP A 618 6.46 19.64 -1.41
CA ASP A 618 7.65 19.74 -2.26
C ASP A 618 8.32 21.11 -2.12
N LEU A 619 7.55 22.19 -2.06
CA LEU A 619 8.10 23.54 -1.80
C LEU A 619 8.82 23.60 -0.44
N SER A 620 8.24 23.02 0.62
CA SER A 620 8.86 22.97 1.95
C SER A 620 10.21 22.23 1.94
N ILE A 621 10.32 21.13 1.17
CA ILE A 621 11.54 20.35 1.02
C ILE A 621 12.64 21.16 0.31
N SER A 622 12.30 21.97 -0.69
CA SER A 622 13.30 22.83 -1.35
C SER A 622 13.88 23.88 -0.40
N HIS A 623 13.04 24.48 0.44
CA HIS A 623 13.50 25.38 1.50
C HIS A 623 14.40 24.66 2.53
N GLU A 624 14.07 23.42 2.92
CA GLU A 624 14.93 22.61 3.80
C GLU A 624 16.30 22.35 3.16
N ARG A 625 16.35 21.91 1.90
CA ARG A 625 17.63 21.63 1.19
C ARG A 625 18.50 22.86 1.04
N ILE A 626 17.89 24.03 0.81
CA ILE A 626 18.60 25.31 0.82
C ILE A 626 19.15 25.62 2.22
N GLY A 627 18.37 25.34 3.28
CA GLY A 627 18.85 25.45 4.65
C GLY A 627 20.06 24.58 4.94
N ASP A 628 20.02 23.31 4.53
CA ASP A 628 21.10 22.33 4.74
C ASP A 628 22.39 22.77 4.05
N VAL A 629 22.33 23.21 2.79
CA VAL A 629 23.52 23.68 2.06
C VAL A 629 24.06 25.00 2.61
N GLN A 630 23.19 25.91 3.05
CA GLN A 630 23.64 27.17 3.66
C GLN A 630 24.38 26.91 4.99
N LEU A 631 23.97 25.90 5.76
CA LEU A 631 24.72 25.47 6.94
C LEU A 631 26.11 24.94 6.61
N ARG A 632 26.24 24.19 5.51
CA ARG A 632 27.56 23.72 5.04
C ARG A 632 28.45 24.86 4.55
N LEU A 633 27.86 25.88 3.95
CA LEU A 633 28.56 27.11 3.55
C LEU A 633 28.90 28.03 4.74
N GLY A 634 28.49 27.68 5.97
CA GLY A 634 28.72 28.50 7.16
C GLY A 634 27.74 29.67 7.32
N ASN A 635 26.74 29.78 6.45
CA ASN A 635 25.74 30.86 6.44
C ASN A 635 24.54 30.52 7.34
N ALA A 636 24.79 30.34 8.63
CA ALA A 636 23.77 29.87 9.59
C ALA A 636 22.51 30.76 9.65
N ASN A 637 22.64 32.09 9.46
CA ASN A 637 21.49 32.99 9.40
C ASN A 637 20.62 32.79 8.15
N ASP A 638 21.24 32.53 6.99
CA ASP A 638 20.50 32.27 5.76
C ASP A 638 19.82 30.90 5.83
N ALA A 639 20.49 29.92 6.44
CA ALA A 639 19.90 28.62 6.73
C ALA A 639 18.66 28.74 7.62
N LEU A 640 18.75 29.52 8.70
CA LEU A 640 17.62 29.76 9.61
C LEU A 640 16.41 30.35 8.86
N ARG A 641 16.63 31.33 7.97
CA ARG A 641 15.54 31.90 7.16
C ARG A 641 14.91 30.86 6.23
N ALA A 642 15.71 30.03 5.59
CA ALA A 642 15.21 28.98 4.71
C ALA A 642 14.38 27.94 5.49
N TYR A 643 14.85 27.49 6.67
CA TYR A 643 14.07 26.58 7.51
C TYR A 643 12.79 27.21 8.05
N GLN A 644 12.79 28.51 8.37
CA GLN A 644 11.56 29.22 8.77
C GLN A 644 10.51 29.21 7.66
N GLN A 645 10.92 29.42 6.40
CA GLN A 645 10.01 29.31 5.25
C GLN A 645 9.48 27.89 5.06
N SER A 646 10.31 26.86 5.25
CA SER A 646 9.89 25.46 5.24
C SER A 646 8.86 25.18 6.36
N LEU A 647 9.16 25.64 7.58
CA LEU A 647 8.33 25.43 8.75
C LEU A 647 6.95 26.06 8.60
N GLU A 648 6.85 27.28 8.07
CA GLU A 648 5.55 27.95 7.84
C GLU A 648 4.64 27.12 6.94
N ILE A 649 5.19 26.47 5.90
CA ILE A 649 4.41 25.60 5.02
C ILE A 649 3.98 24.33 5.76
N ARG A 650 4.88 23.69 6.50
CA ARG A 650 4.60 22.46 7.26
C ARG A 650 3.57 22.69 8.36
N GLN A 651 3.61 23.84 9.03
CA GLN A 651 2.59 24.25 10.00
C GLN A 651 1.21 24.34 9.35
N ARG A 652 1.11 24.95 8.16
CA ARG A 652 -0.17 25.02 7.43
C ARG A 652 -0.67 23.64 7.02
N LEU A 653 0.21 22.77 6.52
CA LEU A 653 -0.15 21.40 6.13
C LEU A 653 -0.62 20.57 7.34
N ALA A 654 0.15 20.56 8.41
CA ALA A 654 -0.19 19.87 9.65
C ALA A 654 -1.47 20.42 10.32
N ALA A 655 -1.75 21.71 10.17
CA ALA A 655 -3.00 22.31 10.66
C ALA A 655 -4.22 21.97 9.79
N SER A 656 -4.03 21.77 8.48
CA SER A 656 -5.13 21.41 7.56
C SER A 656 -5.64 19.97 7.78
N ASP A 657 -4.76 19.05 8.17
CA ASP A 657 -5.12 17.72 8.64
C ASP A 657 -4.31 17.37 9.90
N PRO A 658 -4.83 17.65 11.11
CA PRO A 658 -4.16 17.33 12.36
C PRO A 658 -3.91 15.84 12.59
N THR A 659 -4.52 14.97 11.78
CA THR A 659 -4.45 13.51 11.91
C THR A 659 -3.56 12.85 10.86
N ASP A 660 -3.03 13.62 9.91
CA ASP A 660 -1.99 13.18 8.99
C ASP A 660 -0.66 13.06 9.75
N ALA A 661 -0.34 11.84 10.19
CA ALA A 661 0.90 11.53 10.91
C ALA A 661 2.14 12.00 10.15
N GLN A 662 2.14 11.91 8.82
CA GLN A 662 3.28 12.31 8.01
C GLN A 662 3.45 13.83 7.98
N ALA A 663 2.36 14.60 7.91
CA ALA A 663 2.42 16.06 7.99
C ALA A 663 2.88 16.52 9.40
N GLN A 664 2.48 15.81 10.45
CA GLN A 664 2.95 16.05 11.81
C GLN A 664 4.44 15.73 11.96
N SER A 665 4.93 14.58 11.47
CA SER A 665 6.36 14.24 11.49
C SER A 665 7.20 15.23 10.70
N ASP A 666 6.74 15.68 9.53
CA ASP A 666 7.44 16.71 8.75
C ASP A 666 7.56 18.02 9.55
N LEU A 667 6.50 18.41 10.27
CA LEU A 667 6.48 19.59 11.13
C LEU A 667 7.49 19.45 12.28
N ALA A 668 7.50 18.31 12.98
CA ALA A 668 8.48 18.00 14.03
C ALA A 668 9.92 18.11 13.49
N TRP A 669 10.20 17.47 12.34
CA TRP A 669 11.50 17.56 11.67
C TRP A 669 11.90 19.02 11.35
N GLY A 670 10.93 19.86 10.97
CA GLY A 670 11.15 21.29 10.75
C GLY A 670 11.59 22.03 12.02
N TYR A 671 11.00 21.71 13.17
CA TYR A 671 11.42 22.22 14.46
C TYR A 671 12.83 21.74 14.84
N THR A 672 13.14 20.45 14.64
CA THR A 672 14.49 19.91 14.84
C THR A 672 15.55 20.68 14.05
N LYS A 673 15.31 20.95 12.76
CA LYS A 673 16.24 21.72 11.91
C LYS A 673 16.47 23.15 12.41
N ILE A 674 15.41 23.84 12.82
CA ILE A 674 15.54 25.20 13.38
C ILE A 674 16.29 25.18 14.71
N GLY A 675 15.98 24.22 15.59
CA GLY A 675 16.67 24.04 16.86
C GLY A 675 18.18 23.83 16.68
N ASP A 676 18.57 22.98 15.72
CA ASP A 676 19.98 22.70 15.40
C ASP A 676 20.73 23.99 14.99
N VAL A 677 20.11 24.82 14.14
CA VAL A 677 20.71 26.09 13.72
C VAL A 677 20.78 27.11 14.86
N GLN A 678 19.71 27.22 15.66
CA GLN A 678 19.70 28.10 16.83
C GLN A 678 20.81 27.72 17.82
N LEU A 679 21.01 26.41 18.04
CA LEU A 679 22.07 25.91 18.91
C LEU A 679 23.46 26.26 18.37
N ARG A 680 23.67 26.13 17.06
CA ARG A 680 24.93 26.54 16.39
C ARG A 680 25.18 28.05 16.44
N LEU A 681 24.12 28.86 16.41
CA LEU A 681 24.18 30.31 16.60
C LEU A 681 24.38 30.74 18.07
N GLY A 682 24.40 29.79 19.02
CA GLY A 682 24.53 30.06 20.45
C GLY A 682 23.23 30.44 21.15
N ASN A 683 22.09 30.35 20.47
CA ASN A 683 20.77 30.68 21.00
C ASN A 683 20.14 29.47 21.71
N ALA A 684 20.81 28.93 22.73
CA ALA A 684 20.42 27.66 23.37
C ALA A 684 19.01 27.70 24.00
N ASN A 685 18.58 28.83 24.57
CA ASN A 685 17.21 28.95 25.11
C ASN A 685 16.14 28.93 24.02
N ASP A 686 16.44 29.46 22.82
CA ASP A 686 15.52 29.40 21.69
C ASP A 686 15.46 27.98 21.13
N ALA A 687 16.62 27.33 21.00
CA ALA A 687 16.73 25.93 20.58
C ALA A 687 15.93 25.01 21.50
N LEU A 688 16.03 25.18 22.83
CA LEU A 688 15.27 24.38 23.79
C LEU A 688 13.75 24.52 23.58
N ARG A 689 13.26 25.75 23.39
CA ARG A 689 11.83 25.98 23.10
C ARG A 689 11.40 25.32 21.79
N THR A 690 12.24 25.39 20.76
CA THR A 690 11.95 24.78 19.46
C THR A 690 11.94 23.25 19.55
N TYR A 691 12.91 22.64 20.22
CA TYR A 691 12.93 21.18 20.43
C TYR A 691 11.77 20.69 21.32
N GLN A 692 11.29 21.51 22.25
CA GLN A 692 10.07 21.18 23.00
C GLN A 692 8.83 21.07 22.08
N GLN A 693 8.75 21.87 21.00
CA GLN A 693 7.66 21.76 20.03
C GLN A 693 7.76 20.48 19.18
N ASP A 694 8.98 20.10 18.80
CA ASP A 694 9.27 18.80 18.17
C ASP A 694 8.86 17.64 19.10
N PHE A 695 9.27 17.71 20.37
CA PHE A 695 8.96 16.72 21.39
C PHE A 695 7.46 16.51 21.59
N GLU A 696 6.68 17.58 21.74
CA GLU A 696 5.22 17.50 21.92
C GLU A 696 4.53 16.75 20.76
N ILE A 697 5.04 16.92 19.53
CA ILE A 697 4.51 16.23 18.35
C ILE A 697 4.94 14.78 18.34
N SER A 698 6.25 14.52 18.48
CA SER A 698 6.84 13.18 18.43
C SER A 698 6.31 12.29 19.56
N GLU A 699 6.12 12.84 20.77
CA GLU A 699 5.53 12.13 21.91
C GLU A 699 4.09 11.70 21.60
N ARG A 700 3.28 12.62 21.07
CA ARG A 700 1.88 12.32 20.69
C ARG A 700 1.81 11.27 19.59
N LEU A 701 2.66 11.35 18.57
CA LEU A 701 2.69 10.36 17.48
C LEU A 701 3.10 8.98 18.00
N ALA A 702 4.20 8.92 18.76
CA ALA A 702 4.68 7.69 19.38
C ALA A 702 3.69 7.08 20.38
N ALA A 703 2.90 7.90 21.08
CA ALA A 703 1.84 7.43 21.97
C ALA A 703 0.61 6.90 21.21
N SER A 704 0.29 7.48 20.04
CA SER A 704 -0.85 7.04 19.22
C SER A 704 -0.64 5.68 18.56
N ASP A 705 0.60 5.36 18.17
CA ASP A 705 0.99 4.03 17.71
C ASP A 705 2.32 3.62 18.35
N PRO A 706 2.29 2.91 19.50
CA PRO A 706 3.49 2.43 20.15
C PRO A 706 4.32 1.41 19.34
N THR A 707 3.74 0.85 18.27
CA THR A 707 4.40 -0.11 17.37
C THR A 707 5.04 0.53 16.15
N ASP A 708 4.77 1.81 15.89
CA ASP A 708 5.42 2.58 14.83
C ASP A 708 6.88 2.87 15.21
N ALA A 709 7.80 2.09 14.63
CA ALA A 709 9.23 2.24 14.85
C ALA A 709 9.76 3.63 14.46
N GLN A 710 9.18 4.28 13.44
CA GLN A 710 9.60 5.61 13.02
C GLN A 710 9.14 6.67 14.01
N ALA A 711 7.90 6.61 14.49
CA ALA A 711 7.42 7.55 15.51
C ALA A 711 8.21 7.43 16.83
N GLN A 712 8.50 6.19 17.26
CA GLN A 712 9.36 5.95 18.43
C GLN A 712 10.77 6.51 18.24
N ARG A 713 11.34 6.33 17.05
CA ARG A 713 12.65 6.87 16.69
C ARG A 713 12.66 8.41 16.69
N ASP A 714 11.64 9.05 16.13
CA ASP A 714 11.54 10.51 16.13
C ASP A 714 11.47 11.06 17.58
N LEU A 715 10.78 10.36 18.48
CA LEU A 715 10.76 10.67 19.90
C LEU A 715 12.13 10.51 20.57
N SER A 716 12.90 9.45 20.27
CA SER A 716 14.25 9.27 20.84
C SER A 716 15.23 10.35 20.35
N ILE A 717 15.13 10.75 19.07
CA ILE A 717 15.88 11.87 18.52
C ILE A 717 15.53 13.16 19.27
N SER A 718 14.25 13.42 19.50
CA SER A 718 13.79 14.59 20.25
C SER A 718 14.38 14.66 21.67
N TYR A 719 14.35 13.53 22.39
CA TYR A 719 15.00 13.41 23.70
C TYR A 719 16.50 13.69 23.63
N ASN A 720 17.22 13.15 22.65
CA ASN A 720 18.64 13.45 22.46
C ASN A 720 18.90 14.94 22.22
N LYS A 721 18.10 15.59 21.36
CA LYS A 721 18.22 17.03 21.07
C LYS A 721 17.96 17.89 22.30
N ILE A 722 16.96 17.53 23.11
CA ILE A 722 16.70 18.16 24.41
C ILE A 722 17.90 17.94 25.35
N GLY A 723 18.48 16.74 25.37
CA GLY A 723 19.69 16.44 26.13
C GLY A 723 20.85 17.35 25.76
N ASP A 724 21.13 17.47 24.46
CA ASP A 724 22.24 18.26 23.92
C ASP A 724 22.11 19.74 24.29
N VAL A 725 20.92 20.33 24.14
CA VAL A 725 20.70 21.74 24.48
C VAL A 725 20.73 21.98 25.99
N GLN A 726 20.22 21.05 26.80
CA GLN A 726 20.29 21.16 28.27
C GLN A 726 21.73 21.09 28.76
N LEU A 727 22.56 20.25 28.13
CA LEU A 727 23.99 20.20 28.42
C LEU A 727 24.67 21.56 28.12
N ARG A 728 24.37 22.18 26.96
CA ARG A 728 24.88 23.52 26.62
C ARG A 728 24.41 24.62 27.58
N LEU A 729 23.21 24.46 28.16
CA LEU A 729 22.68 25.37 29.18
C LEU A 729 23.26 25.11 30.59
N GLY A 730 24.06 24.05 30.77
CA GLY A 730 24.63 23.64 32.06
C GLY A 730 23.69 22.82 32.94
N ASN A 731 22.53 22.43 32.43
CA ASN A 731 21.49 21.68 33.14
C ASN A 731 21.70 20.16 33.00
N ALA A 732 22.88 19.69 33.43
CA ALA A 732 23.31 18.32 33.13
C ALA A 732 22.40 17.22 33.71
N ASN A 733 21.72 17.46 34.83
CA ASN A 733 20.78 16.47 35.38
C ASN A 733 19.56 16.28 34.46
N ASP A 734 19.09 17.35 33.81
CA ASP A 734 17.99 17.27 32.86
C ASP A 734 18.46 16.61 31.56
N ALA A 735 19.70 16.90 31.14
CA ALA A 735 20.34 16.23 30.00
C ALA A 735 20.45 14.71 30.21
N LEU A 736 20.97 14.27 31.36
CA LEU A 736 21.08 12.86 31.71
C LEU A 736 19.71 12.16 31.67
N ARG A 737 18.65 12.78 32.21
CA ARG A 737 17.30 12.20 32.14
C ARG A 737 16.80 12.06 30.70
N ALA A 738 17.01 13.07 29.87
CA ALA A 738 16.60 13.03 28.47
C ALA A 738 17.34 11.92 27.70
N TYR A 739 18.66 11.82 27.84
CA TYR A 739 19.43 10.74 27.22
C TYR A 739 19.04 9.36 27.73
N GLN A 740 18.69 9.21 29.01
CA GLN A 740 18.19 7.94 29.56
C GLN A 740 16.86 7.53 28.91
N GLN A 741 15.93 8.46 28.73
CA GLN A 741 14.66 8.19 28.02
C GLN A 741 14.88 7.82 26.55
N SER A 742 15.79 8.52 25.87
CA SER A 742 16.21 8.15 24.51
C SER A 742 16.81 6.74 24.46
N LEU A 743 17.67 6.40 25.43
CA LEU A 743 18.36 5.11 25.48
C LEU A 743 17.38 3.94 25.57
N GLU A 744 16.36 4.05 26.43
CA GLU A 744 15.32 3.03 26.58
C GLU A 744 14.61 2.73 25.25
N ILE A 745 14.29 3.78 24.48
CA ILE A 745 13.65 3.64 23.17
C ILE A 745 14.61 3.02 22.15
N CYS A 746 15.83 3.56 22.03
CA CYS A 746 16.83 3.09 21.07
C CYS A 746 17.23 1.63 21.33
N GLU A 747 17.37 1.20 22.59
CA GLU A 747 17.65 -0.20 22.94
C GLU A 747 16.53 -1.13 22.48
N ARG A 748 15.27 -0.74 22.69
CA ARG A 748 14.11 -1.53 22.24
C ARG A 748 14.04 -1.62 20.72
N LEU A 749 14.26 -0.52 20.01
CA LEU A 749 14.25 -0.50 18.54
C LEU A 749 15.38 -1.36 17.96
N ALA A 750 16.61 -1.16 18.43
CA ALA A 750 17.79 -1.93 18.01
C ALA A 750 17.68 -3.43 18.35
N ALA A 751 16.97 -3.79 19.44
CA ALA A 751 16.72 -5.19 19.78
C ALA A 751 15.62 -5.83 18.90
N SER A 752 14.65 -5.05 18.44
CA SER A 752 13.55 -5.52 17.58
C SER A 752 14.02 -5.88 16.17
N ASP A 753 14.97 -5.10 15.62
CA ASP A 753 15.66 -5.39 14.37
C ASP A 753 17.17 -5.14 14.50
N PRO A 754 17.96 -6.16 14.84
CA PRO A 754 19.41 -6.04 14.93
C PRO A 754 20.12 -5.72 13.61
N THR A 755 19.42 -5.83 12.47
CA THR A 755 19.97 -5.53 11.14
C THR A 755 19.67 -4.11 10.66
N ASP A 756 18.82 -3.37 11.37
CA ASP A 756 18.56 -1.96 11.10
C ASP A 756 19.76 -1.10 11.52
N ALA A 757 20.64 -0.82 10.55
CA ALA A 757 21.83 0.01 10.75
C ALA A 757 21.51 1.38 11.33
N GLN A 758 20.33 1.94 11.02
CA GLN A 758 19.97 3.26 11.48
C GLN A 758 19.53 3.22 12.95
N ALA A 759 18.77 2.21 13.37
CA ALA A 759 18.46 1.99 14.80
C ALA A 759 19.74 1.73 15.62
N GLN A 760 20.70 0.98 15.07
CA GLN A 760 22.01 0.78 15.71
C GLN A 760 22.79 2.09 15.87
N SER A 761 22.74 2.97 14.85
CA SER A 761 23.41 4.28 14.89
C SER A 761 22.76 5.23 15.90
N ASP A 762 21.43 5.24 16.05
CA ASP A 762 20.79 6.06 17.07
C ASP A 762 21.15 5.58 18.49
N LEU A 763 21.26 4.26 18.67
CA LEU A 763 21.71 3.66 19.92
C LEU A 763 23.16 4.03 20.23
N SER A 764 24.10 3.93 19.26
CA SER A 764 25.50 4.31 19.46
C SER A 764 25.63 5.79 19.85
N ASN A 765 24.90 6.68 19.17
CA ASN A 765 24.90 8.12 19.43
C ASN A 765 24.35 8.45 20.83
N THR A 766 23.28 7.76 21.26
CA THR A 766 22.67 7.97 22.57
C THR A 766 23.60 7.47 23.70
N LEU A 767 24.19 6.28 23.53
CA LEU A 767 25.20 5.74 24.45
C LEU A 767 26.40 6.67 24.57
N ASN A 768 26.87 7.23 23.45
CA ASN A 768 27.96 8.18 23.42
C ASN A 768 27.62 9.46 24.19
N SER A 769 26.46 10.06 23.91
CA SER A 769 26.02 11.31 24.56
C SER A 769 25.88 11.16 26.07
N LEU A 770 25.32 10.02 26.52
CA LEU A 770 25.21 9.70 27.94
C LEU A 770 26.60 9.50 28.59
N GLY A 771 27.45 8.70 27.96
CA GLY A 771 28.82 8.45 28.43
C GLY A 771 29.66 9.72 28.51
N PHE A 772 29.64 10.53 27.45
CA PHE A 772 30.33 11.82 27.40
C PHE A 772 29.83 12.78 28.47
N THR A 773 28.51 12.87 28.70
CA THR A 773 27.94 13.74 29.74
C THR A 773 28.42 13.37 31.15
N ILE A 774 28.52 12.08 31.47
CA ILE A 774 29.08 11.60 32.75
C ILE A 774 30.54 12.03 32.90
N ILE A 775 31.32 11.96 31.81
CA ILE A 775 32.74 12.33 31.79
C ILE A 775 32.88 13.83 32.00
N ASP A 776 32.19 14.63 31.20
CA ASP A 776 32.27 16.09 31.19
C ASP A 776 31.96 16.66 32.58
N ARG A 777 30.94 16.11 33.26
CA ARG A 777 30.53 16.48 34.61
C ARG A 777 31.46 16.08 35.75
N GLU A 778 32.62 15.50 35.43
CA GLU A 778 33.59 15.01 36.43
C GLU A 778 32.96 13.98 37.40
N MET A 779 31.95 13.22 36.98
CA MET A 779 31.27 12.26 37.87
C MET A 779 32.14 11.01 38.07
N LYS A 780 33.25 11.17 38.79
CA LYS A 780 34.32 10.16 38.94
C LYS A 780 33.80 8.80 39.42
N ASP A 781 32.82 8.79 40.31
CA ASP A 781 32.20 7.56 40.82
C ASP A 781 31.43 6.77 39.73
N HIS A 782 31.09 7.41 38.62
CA HIS A 782 30.33 6.84 37.49
C HIS A 782 31.21 6.63 36.24
N TYR A 783 32.53 6.81 36.33
CA TYR A 783 33.42 6.56 35.19
C TYR A 783 33.44 5.10 34.72
N THR A 784 33.16 4.15 35.62
CA THR A 784 32.97 2.74 35.25
C THR A 784 31.72 2.54 34.40
N GLU A 785 30.65 3.26 34.69
CA GLU A 785 29.40 3.26 33.91
C GLU A 785 29.64 3.90 32.53
N ALA A 786 30.26 5.09 32.50
CA ALA A 786 30.64 5.76 31.26
C ALA A 786 31.50 4.86 30.35
N HIS A 787 32.47 4.14 30.92
CA HIS A 787 33.28 3.17 30.19
C HIS A 787 32.41 2.06 29.55
N GLY A 788 31.43 1.53 30.29
CA GLY A 788 30.51 0.51 29.78
C GLY A 788 29.65 1.01 28.62
N LEU A 789 29.11 2.22 28.74
CA LEU A 789 28.32 2.88 27.69
C LEU A 789 29.15 3.13 26.42
N LEU A 790 30.32 3.75 26.56
CA LEU A 790 31.21 4.05 25.44
C LEU A 790 31.77 2.80 24.77
N LYS A 791 32.05 1.74 25.55
CA LYS A 791 32.46 0.46 24.99
C LYS A 791 31.36 -0.12 24.09
N ARG A 792 30.10 -0.11 24.53
CA ARG A 792 28.96 -0.57 23.72
C ARG A 792 28.79 0.30 22.46
N ALA A 793 28.92 1.62 22.60
CA ALA A 793 28.85 2.54 21.46
C ALA A 793 29.95 2.23 20.41
N LEU A 794 31.17 1.92 20.87
CA LEU A 794 32.30 1.59 20.01
C LEU A 794 32.16 0.19 19.37
N GLU A 795 31.50 -0.76 20.03
CA GLU A 795 31.17 -2.06 19.45
C GLU A 795 30.18 -1.93 18.29
N LEU A 796 29.28 -0.95 18.34
CA LEU A 796 28.32 -0.65 17.27
C LEU A 796 28.97 0.14 16.12
N GLU A 797 29.74 1.18 16.44
CA GLU A 797 30.37 2.06 15.46
C GLU A 797 31.86 2.29 15.77
N PRO A 798 32.74 1.33 15.42
CA PRO A 798 34.15 1.36 15.82
C PRO A 798 34.96 2.49 15.17
N ASP A 799 34.50 3.01 14.03
CA ASP A 799 35.18 4.04 13.24
C ASP A 799 34.52 5.43 13.40
N SER A 800 33.67 5.63 14.42
CA SER A 800 33.10 6.94 14.72
C SER A 800 34.13 7.84 15.42
N PRO A 801 34.50 9.00 14.85
CA PRO A 801 35.47 9.92 15.48
C PRO A 801 34.97 10.38 16.85
N TYR A 802 33.66 10.65 16.97
CA TYR A 802 33.00 11.13 18.19
C TYR A 802 33.12 10.15 19.37
N ILE A 803 32.91 8.86 19.11
CA ILE A 803 32.91 7.81 20.13
C ILE A 803 34.34 7.49 20.57
N VAL A 804 35.25 7.40 19.59
CA VAL A 804 36.68 7.17 19.85
C VAL A 804 37.27 8.32 20.67
N ASP A 805 36.91 9.57 20.34
CA ASP A 805 37.31 10.75 21.13
C ASP A 805 36.76 10.70 22.56
N SER A 806 35.47 10.43 22.73
CA SER A 806 34.82 10.32 24.06
C SER A 806 35.48 9.24 24.93
N MET A 807 35.88 8.11 24.34
CA MET A 807 36.61 7.04 25.04
C MET A 807 38.01 7.49 25.44
N GLY A 808 38.72 8.20 24.55
CA GLY A 808 40.01 8.81 24.87
C GLY A 808 39.90 9.84 26.00
N TRP A 809 38.86 10.67 25.96
CA TRP A 809 38.58 11.67 26.99
C TRP A 809 38.28 11.03 28.35
N LEU A 810 37.54 9.92 28.38
CA LEU A 810 37.35 9.13 29.61
C LEU A 810 38.68 8.71 30.23
N PHE A 811 39.58 8.12 29.43
CA PHE A 811 40.89 7.67 29.91
C PHE A 811 41.75 8.83 30.41
N TYR A 812 41.68 9.98 29.74
CA TYR A 812 42.35 11.20 30.19
C TYR A 812 41.86 11.59 31.59
N ARG A 813 40.54 11.61 31.81
CA ARG A 813 39.95 11.97 33.10
C ARG A 813 40.20 10.93 34.21
N MET A 814 40.45 9.67 33.84
CA MET A 814 40.94 8.62 34.74
C MET A 814 42.44 8.74 35.06
N GLY A 815 43.19 9.64 34.43
CA GLY A 815 44.64 9.76 34.56
C GLY A 815 45.45 8.70 33.80
N LYS A 816 44.80 7.95 32.91
CA LYS A 816 45.41 6.90 32.06
C LYS A 816 45.85 7.52 30.73
N TYR A 817 46.84 8.40 30.81
CA TYR A 817 47.25 9.23 29.67
C TYR A 817 47.80 8.45 28.46
N PRO A 818 48.58 7.36 28.62
CA PRO A 818 49.03 6.56 27.47
C PRO A 818 47.85 5.98 26.66
N GLU A 819 46.85 5.42 27.34
CA GLU A 819 45.66 4.88 26.71
C GLU A 819 44.81 5.99 26.08
N ALA A 820 44.65 7.11 26.79
CA ALA A 820 43.93 8.28 26.27
C ALA A 820 44.55 8.80 24.97
N LEU A 821 45.88 8.88 24.91
CA LEU A 821 46.60 9.32 23.72
C LEU A 821 46.34 8.41 22.52
N GLU A 822 46.34 7.09 22.70
CA GLU A 822 46.09 6.12 21.61
C GLU A 822 44.71 6.35 20.97
N TYR A 823 43.67 6.47 21.81
CA TYR A 823 42.31 6.75 21.33
C TYR A 823 42.21 8.13 20.68
N LEU A 824 42.75 9.19 21.29
CA LEU A 824 42.64 10.56 20.77
C LEU A 824 43.43 10.76 19.45
N GLN A 825 44.56 10.07 19.28
CA GLN A 825 45.27 10.03 18.00
C GLN A 825 44.45 9.32 16.93
N ARG A 826 43.87 8.16 17.25
CA ARG A 826 42.98 7.44 16.34
C ARG A 826 41.74 8.26 15.98
N ALA A 827 41.19 9.01 16.93
CA ALA A 827 40.06 9.90 16.67
C ALA A 827 40.44 10.96 15.62
N MET A 828 41.61 11.58 15.75
CA MET A 828 42.13 12.55 14.76
C MET A 828 42.40 11.93 13.39
N GLU A 829 42.92 10.70 13.32
CA GLU A 829 43.05 9.97 12.05
C GLU A 829 41.68 9.74 11.39
N LEU A 830 40.66 9.42 12.19
CA LEU A 830 39.28 9.25 11.71
C LEU A 830 38.67 10.59 11.28
N VAL A 831 38.97 11.71 11.94
CA VAL A 831 38.55 13.06 11.51
C VAL A 831 39.01 13.34 10.08
N GLU A 832 40.27 13.04 9.77
CA GLU A 832 40.81 13.20 8.41
C GLU A 832 40.17 12.23 7.42
N LYS A 833 40.10 10.93 7.77
CA LYS A 833 39.56 9.87 6.90
C LYS A 833 38.09 10.08 6.55
N THR A 834 37.29 10.59 7.49
CA THR A 834 35.85 10.83 7.32
C THR A 834 35.52 12.23 6.81
N ASN A 835 36.54 13.09 6.64
CA ASN A 835 36.38 14.50 6.30
C ASN A 835 35.44 15.23 7.28
N LEU A 836 35.55 14.90 8.58
CA LEU A 836 34.69 15.44 9.61
C LEU A 836 34.85 16.96 9.74
N ALA A 837 36.04 17.50 9.50
CA ALA A 837 36.31 18.93 9.61
C ALA A 837 35.42 19.80 8.69
N GLU A 838 34.98 19.28 7.54
CA GLU A 838 34.03 19.97 6.66
C GLU A 838 32.57 19.75 7.08
N GLN A 839 32.25 18.58 7.64
CA GLN A 839 30.88 18.20 8.00
C GLN A 839 30.46 18.83 9.33
N ASP A 840 31.35 18.74 10.33
CA ASP A 840 31.18 19.25 11.68
C ASP A 840 32.51 19.84 12.20
N PRO A 841 32.80 21.11 11.82
CA PRO A 841 34.01 21.79 12.25
C PRO A 841 34.14 21.89 13.78
N TYR A 842 33.02 21.91 14.51
CA TYR A 842 33.01 22.04 15.97
C TYR A 842 33.49 20.76 16.65
N ALA A 843 33.01 19.59 16.19
CA ALA A 843 33.48 18.31 16.69
C ALA A 843 34.94 18.04 16.30
N ALA A 844 35.35 18.39 15.08
CA ALA A 844 36.75 18.28 14.67
C ALA A 844 37.69 19.16 15.52
N ALA A 845 37.26 20.38 15.87
CA ALA A 845 37.98 21.26 16.78
C ALA A 845 38.11 20.66 18.20
N GLU A 846 37.06 19.98 18.67
CA GLU A 846 37.03 19.31 19.98
C GLU A 846 37.98 18.11 20.05
N ASN A 847 38.02 17.28 19.01
CA ASN A 847 38.97 16.18 18.89
C ASN A 847 40.42 16.68 18.99
N ALA A 848 40.73 17.77 18.29
CA ALA A 848 42.06 18.38 18.32
C ALA A 848 42.37 19.02 19.70
N LEU A 849 41.35 19.59 20.35
CA LEU A 849 41.48 20.12 21.70
C LEU A 849 41.86 19.02 22.68
N HIS A 850 41.10 17.92 22.73
CA HIS A 850 41.35 16.78 23.62
C HIS A 850 42.72 16.13 23.38
N LEU A 851 43.12 15.94 22.12
CA LEU A 851 44.47 15.42 21.81
C LEU A 851 45.57 16.33 22.35
N GLY A 852 45.44 17.65 22.20
CA GLY A 852 46.41 18.57 22.78
C GLY A 852 46.42 18.56 24.31
N GLU A 853 45.26 18.41 24.97
CA GLU A 853 45.16 18.34 26.44
C GLU A 853 45.89 17.10 27.00
N VAL A 854 45.75 15.93 26.37
CA VAL A 854 46.48 14.73 26.82
C VAL A 854 47.98 14.88 26.62
N LEU A 855 48.42 15.42 25.48
CA LEU A 855 49.84 15.69 25.22
C LEU A 855 50.41 16.68 26.24
N TRP A 856 49.64 17.71 26.57
CA TRP A 856 49.98 18.70 27.59
C TRP A 856 50.12 18.08 28.98
N ALA A 857 49.20 17.19 29.37
CA ALA A 857 49.25 16.47 30.65
C ALA A 857 50.42 15.47 30.74
N MET A 858 50.86 14.91 29.60
CA MET A 858 52.05 14.06 29.48
C MET A 858 53.37 14.84 29.40
N ASP A 859 53.34 16.16 29.58
CA ASP A 859 54.49 17.08 29.45
C ASP A 859 55.12 17.13 28.04
N ARG A 860 54.37 16.71 27.01
CA ARG A 860 54.75 16.79 25.58
C ARG A 860 54.36 18.15 24.99
N ARG A 861 54.87 19.22 25.58
CA ARG A 861 54.43 20.62 25.33
C ARG A 861 54.52 21.05 23.88
N GLU A 862 55.62 20.74 23.18
CA GLU A 862 55.82 21.18 21.80
C GLU A 862 54.84 20.51 20.83
N GLU A 863 54.49 19.25 21.08
CA GLU A 863 53.49 18.54 20.28
C GLU A 863 52.08 19.10 20.54
N ALA A 864 51.73 19.36 21.80
CA ALA A 864 50.48 20.01 22.15
C ALA A 864 50.34 21.41 21.49
N LYS A 865 51.42 22.22 21.52
CA LYS A 865 51.48 23.51 20.82
C LYS A 865 51.24 23.37 19.33
N GLN A 866 51.82 22.35 18.70
CA GLN A 866 51.65 22.10 17.27
C GLN A 866 50.21 21.71 16.94
N ILE A 867 49.60 20.81 17.71
CA ILE A 867 48.20 20.39 17.51
C ILE A 867 47.24 21.56 17.67
N TRP A 868 47.25 22.25 18.81
CA TRP A 868 46.37 23.40 19.02
C TRP A 868 46.65 24.55 18.04
N GLY A 869 47.93 24.82 17.75
CA GLY A 869 48.32 25.87 16.81
C GLY A 869 47.86 25.63 15.38
N ASN A 870 47.79 24.36 14.94
CA ASN A 870 47.19 23.99 13.66
C ASN A 870 45.66 24.09 13.73
N ALA A 871 45.05 23.56 14.80
CA ALA A 871 43.61 23.56 14.98
C ALA A 871 43.02 24.97 15.02
N VAL A 872 43.64 25.94 15.69
CA VAL A 872 43.12 27.33 15.73
C VAL A 872 43.18 28.02 14.37
N LYS A 873 44.12 27.64 13.50
CA LYS A 873 44.20 28.20 12.14
C LYS A 873 43.07 27.65 11.29
N GLN A 874 42.75 26.38 11.48
CA GLN A 874 41.68 25.69 10.76
C GLN A 874 40.29 26.08 11.27
N PHE A 875 40.16 26.31 12.58
CA PHE A 875 38.91 26.65 13.27
C PHE A 875 39.05 27.98 14.03
N PRO A 876 39.22 29.11 13.31
CA PRO A 876 39.56 30.40 13.92
C PRO A 876 38.44 31.00 14.76
N ASP A 877 37.23 30.44 14.74
CA ASP A 877 36.10 30.92 15.52
C ASP A 877 35.85 30.11 16.81
N ASP A 878 36.51 28.96 16.98
CA ASP A 878 36.36 28.16 18.20
C ASP A 878 37.04 28.83 19.40
N VAL A 879 36.24 29.18 20.41
CA VAL A 879 36.70 29.89 21.61
C VAL A 879 37.57 29.00 22.50
N ARG A 880 37.27 27.69 22.58
CA ARG A 880 37.98 26.72 23.44
C ARG A 880 39.42 26.57 22.97
N LEU A 881 39.63 26.46 21.66
CA LEU A 881 40.98 26.41 21.07
C LEU A 881 41.76 27.71 21.30
N LYS A 882 41.12 28.88 21.19
CA LYS A 882 41.77 30.16 21.53
C LYS A 882 42.21 30.21 22.98
N GLU A 883 41.39 29.70 23.89
CA GLU A 883 41.72 29.63 25.31
C GLU A 883 42.83 28.62 25.60
N ALA A 884 42.87 27.48 24.90
CA ALA A 884 43.97 26.53 24.97
C ALA A 884 45.30 27.16 24.55
N ILE A 885 45.32 27.92 23.46
CA ILE A 885 46.54 28.61 23.00
C ILE A 885 46.98 29.71 23.96
N LYS A 886 46.07 30.40 24.65
CA LYS A 886 46.44 31.40 25.68
C LYS A 886 47.16 30.78 26.88
N ARG A 887 47.05 29.46 27.08
CA ARG A 887 47.75 28.71 28.13
C ARG A 887 49.18 28.31 27.75
N LEU A 888 49.53 28.38 26.46
CA LEU A 888 50.87 28.14 25.90
C LEU A 888 51.79 29.34 26.15
#